data_AF-A0A847AEU1-F1
#
_entry.id   AF-A0A847AEU1-F1
#
_cell.length_a   1.000
_cell.length_b   1.000
_cell.length_c   1.000
_cell.angle_alpha   90.00
_cell.angle_beta   90.00
_cell.angle_gamma   90.00
#
_symmetry.space_group_name_H-M   'P 1'
#
loop_
_entity.id
_entity.type
_entity.pdbx_description
1 polymer ?
#
loop_
_entity_poly.entity_id
_entity_poly.type
_entity_poly.pdbx_seq_one_letter_code
_entity_poly.pdbx_strand_id
1 'polypeptide(L)'
;MSSQLYPLSSLYPNRLFRVPDYQRGYAWKKEQLEDFWEDLLNLHDERYHYTGLLSLKKIGKEALLTSKDDSWLLESGYNAYHIVDGQQRLTTFSILIYEIIRLVENLDENQDRLEDEMFIGFESVRSIKEKYIVKERPPENLIKTYKFGYERDNPSYNYLKHRIFEEPYGGKIDETYYTQNLMFAKRFFSSNLKALYQEEGLTAIESLYKKLTLNLTFNLHEIEDDYDVFVAFETMNNRGKKLSNLELLKNRLIYLTTLYDSGQLDRQDGSKLRDNINNAWKEIYYQLGRNRDHPLHDDELLRNHWTSYFKYTRRKGDDYIRFLLEKFSTKNVFEKHPVLVENEILEPELSDEDYSDDELYDHDEVDVNLVSDLAPQEIKDYVNSLKEFSEYWYYTFFPGDSKELSENEKEWINKLDRLGMGYFRPLVAVALSLGNQVTQEERIYLLKEIERFIFLNFRMARFNPSYQSAFYYNKARELAQDNSNLTALADDLRQKTDDVLHPIISNFMARTDKRFENDAGFYAWRDLRYFLFEYESHLSVKNNLPKVFWQQFSKSEKDKVTIEHILPQTPNKWYWRNQFRHFSDDEIKFLSGSLGNLLPLAQSINSSLQNDSFPEKKHSSSKRRGYMNGSHSEIEVAQEEDWTASSIMDRGLRLLSFMEIRWRLRFTDEQKQALLHISFVNEYRDEKPELPKPSYEFDLERDYEYLAETEDLNDLQMERLKFWTHFVEYCQSTGRSNDIGSRQASQSRTYDVSIGSSEYIAFFQVMKTGNLRIGLHIYQTERFEKLKSMKAEMEVIYGSTLEWDVSRKNSKSKRIIHEIKADAFNPERYRKNFDWLVNQFDKLMSALAEVDDDF
;
A
#
# COMPACT_ATOMS: atom_id res chain seq x y z
N MET A 1 52.74 -2.23 10.47
CA MET A 1 52.64 -3.36 9.52
C MET A 1 52.24 -2.81 8.17
N SER A 2 52.93 -3.17 7.07
CA SER A 2 52.59 -2.67 5.73
C SER A 2 51.22 -3.21 5.32
N SER A 3 50.26 -2.32 5.02
CA SER A 3 48.91 -2.68 4.60
C SER A 3 48.92 -3.26 3.18
N GLN A 4 49.24 -4.54 3.05
CA GLN A 4 49.22 -5.24 1.77
C GLN A 4 47.77 -5.38 1.28
N LEU A 5 47.53 -5.03 0.02
CA LEU A 5 46.25 -5.21 -0.65
C LEU A 5 46.21 -6.58 -1.33
N TYR A 6 45.11 -7.29 -1.16
CA TYR A 6 44.91 -8.64 -1.69
C TYR A 6 43.71 -8.68 -2.63
N PRO A 7 43.83 -9.22 -3.86
CA PRO A 7 42.68 -9.46 -4.71
C PRO A 7 41.81 -10.59 -4.14
N LEU A 8 40.53 -10.62 -4.52
CA LEU A 8 39.58 -11.64 -4.05
C LEU A 8 40.08 -13.07 -4.29
N SER A 9 40.70 -13.33 -5.44
CA SER A 9 41.29 -14.63 -5.79
C SER A 9 42.32 -15.14 -4.78
N SER A 10 43.04 -14.24 -4.11
CA SER A 10 44.08 -14.57 -3.13
C SER A 10 43.53 -14.77 -1.71
N LEU A 11 42.25 -14.46 -1.47
CA LEU A 11 41.62 -14.60 -0.15
C LEU A 11 41.14 -16.04 0.13
N TYR A 12 40.56 -16.70 -0.88
CA TYR A 12 39.92 -18.02 -0.76
C TYR A 12 40.85 -19.25 -0.59
N PRO A 13 42.10 -19.26 -1.07
CA PRO A 13 42.99 -20.41 -0.87
C PRO A 13 43.16 -20.79 0.61
N ASN A 14 42.89 -22.05 0.95
CA ASN A 14 43.01 -22.62 2.30
C ASN A 14 42.23 -21.88 3.41
N ARG A 15 41.21 -21.10 3.06
CA ARG A 15 40.35 -20.40 4.01
C ARG A 15 38.88 -20.80 3.84
N LEU A 16 38.18 -20.90 4.97
CA LEU A 16 36.72 -20.98 5.03
C LEU A 16 36.21 -19.76 5.78
N PHE A 17 35.20 -19.10 5.23
CA PHE A 17 34.62 -17.90 5.81
C PHE A 17 33.26 -18.23 6.42
N ARG A 18 33.08 -17.88 7.69
CA ARG A 18 31.83 -18.07 8.44
C ARG A 18 31.36 -16.73 8.99
N VAL A 19 30.09 -16.41 8.75
CA VAL A 19 29.43 -15.26 9.38
C VAL A 19 28.93 -15.69 10.76
N PRO A 20 29.52 -15.18 11.86
CA PRO A 20 29.14 -15.56 13.21
C PRO A 20 27.77 -15.01 13.62
N ASP A 21 27.25 -15.48 14.75
CA ASP A 21 25.91 -15.18 15.26
C ASP A 21 25.71 -13.72 15.75
N TYR A 22 26.77 -13.05 16.19
CA TYR A 22 26.75 -11.64 16.57
C TYR A 22 26.71 -10.70 15.35
N GLN A 23 27.01 -11.21 14.14
CA GLN A 23 26.81 -10.45 12.91
C GLN A 23 25.35 -10.49 12.47
N ARG A 24 24.90 -9.38 11.89
CA ARG A 24 23.61 -9.34 11.19
C ARG A 24 23.64 -10.17 9.91
N GLY A 25 22.46 -10.59 9.44
CA GLY A 25 22.31 -11.20 8.12
C GLY A 25 22.61 -10.23 6.96
N TYR A 26 22.36 -10.67 5.73
CA TYR A 26 22.59 -9.82 4.56
C TYR A 26 21.63 -8.64 4.51
N ALA A 27 22.17 -7.42 4.47
CA ALA A 27 21.45 -6.18 4.68
C ALA A 27 21.61 -5.17 3.54
N TRP A 28 22.42 -5.44 2.51
CA TRP A 28 22.47 -4.58 1.32
C TRP A 28 21.12 -4.59 0.61
N LYS A 29 20.69 -3.39 0.22
CA LYS A 29 19.48 -3.13 -0.56
C LYS A 29 19.87 -2.71 -1.97
N LYS A 30 18.86 -2.31 -2.76
CA LYS A 30 19.00 -1.87 -4.14
C LYS A 30 20.15 -0.87 -4.35
N GLU A 31 20.19 0.23 -3.61
CA GLU A 31 21.21 1.28 -3.75
C GLU A 31 22.64 0.73 -3.66
N GLN A 32 22.93 -0.09 -2.63
CA GLN A 32 24.27 -0.66 -2.46
C GLN A 32 24.65 -1.66 -3.56
N LEU A 33 23.66 -2.38 -4.10
CA LEU A 33 23.86 -3.32 -5.20
C LEU A 33 24.10 -2.59 -6.53
N GLU A 34 23.41 -1.48 -6.75
CA GLU A 34 23.62 -0.60 -7.90
C GLU A 34 25.01 0.03 -7.85
N ASP A 35 25.39 0.64 -6.72
CA ASP A 35 26.73 1.21 -6.52
C ASP A 35 27.81 0.15 -6.78
N PHE A 36 27.67 -1.04 -6.20
CA PHE A 36 28.62 -2.14 -6.38
C PHE A 36 28.72 -2.61 -7.84
N TRP A 37 27.59 -2.70 -8.53
CA TRP A 37 27.53 -3.12 -9.92
C TRP A 37 28.16 -2.07 -10.84
N GLU A 38 27.85 -0.79 -10.63
CA GLU A 38 28.42 0.33 -11.38
C GLU A 38 29.93 0.45 -11.16
N ASP A 39 30.40 0.33 -9.91
CA ASP A 39 31.83 0.35 -9.59
C ASP A 39 32.58 -0.77 -10.35
N LEU A 40 31.98 -1.95 -10.45
CA LEU A 40 32.58 -3.10 -11.13
C LEU A 40 32.59 -2.93 -12.65
N LEU A 41 31.52 -2.40 -13.25
CA LEU A 41 31.45 -2.14 -14.69
C LEU A 41 32.43 -1.03 -15.12
N ASN A 42 32.44 0.07 -14.36
CA ASN A 42 33.25 1.26 -14.65
C ASN A 42 34.75 1.07 -14.33
N LEU A 43 35.12 -0.01 -13.64
CA LEU A 43 36.51 -0.33 -13.36
C LEU A 43 37.27 -0.69 -14.65
N HIS A 44 38.30 0.08 -14.98
CA HIS A 44 39.20 -0.24 -16.09
C HIS A 44 40.06 -1.48 -15.77
N ASP A 45 40.31 -2.32 -16.77
CA ASP A 45 41.04 -3.60 -16.65
C ASP A 45 42.47 -3.48 -16.08
N GLU A 46 43.11 -2.32 -16.23
CA GLU A 46 44.47 -2.05 -15.75
C GLU A 46 44.51 -1.37 -14.37
N ARG A 47 43.35 -1.04 -13.80
CA ARG A 47 43.23 -0.36 -12.51
C ARG A 47 42.74 -1.32 -11.43
N TYR A 48 43.19 -1.08 -10.22
CA TYR A 48 42.70 -1.76 -9.02
C TYR A 48 41.72 -0.87 -8.29
N HIS A 49 40.64 -1.46 -7.78
CA HIS A 49 39.67 -0.78 -6.93
C HIS A 49 39.89 -1.20 -5.48
N TYR A 50 40.00 -0.22 -4.59
CA TYR A 50 40.10 -0.47 -3.15
C TYR A 50 38.71 -0.74 -2.58
N THR A 51 38.48 -1.97 -2.12
CA THR A 51 37.16 -2.46 -1.70
C THR A 51 37.00 -2.48 -0.18
N GLY A 52 37.90 -1.79 0.54
CA GLY A 52 37.86 -1.64 1.99
C GLY A 52 38.66 -2.68 2.79
N LEU A 53 38.50 -2.62 4.10
CA LEU A 53 39.11 -3.54 5.08
C LEU A 53 38.30 -4.84 5.19
N LEU A 54 38.97 -5.97 5.33
CA LEU A 54 38.40 -7.27 5.67
C LEU A 54 39.06 -7.75 6.96
N SER A 55 38.26 -7.93 8.01
CA SER A 55 38.76 -8.32 9.33
C SER A 55 38.27 -9.70 9.70
N LEU A 56 39.20 -10.59 10.00
CA LEU A 56 38.94 -12.00 10.21
C LEU A 56 39.47 -12.44 11.58
N LYS A 57 38.71 -13.25 12.30
CA LYS A 57 39.20 -13.97 13.48
C LYS A 57 39.29 -15.45 13.16
N LYS A 58 40.44 -16.07 13.44
CA LYS A 58 40.61 -17.51 13.26
C LYS A 58 39.75 -18.27 14.27
N ILE A 59 39.07 -19.31 13.81
CA ILE A 59 38.25 -20.16 14.69
C ILE A 59 39.16 -21.20 15.35
N GLY A 60 39.10 -21.31 16.69
CA GLY A 60 39.90 -22.25 17.46
C GLY A 60 39.54 -23.72 17.19
N LYS A 61 40.52 -24.63 17.30
CA LYS A 61 40.39 -26.07 17.00
C LYS A 61 39.29 -26.79 17.80
N GLU A 62 39.00 -26.36 19.02
CA GLU A 62 37.94 -26.96 19.85
C GLU A 62 36.53 -26.61 19.38
N ALA A 63 36.32 -25.39 18.86
CA ALA A 63 35.05 -24.96 18.27
C ALA A 63 34.79 -25.59 16.88
N LEU A 64 35.82 -26.20 16.27
CA LEU A 64 35.75 -26.82 14.94
C LEU A 64 35.24 -28.28 14.98
N LEU A 65 35.14 -28.90 16.16
CA LEU A 65 34.67 -30.28 16.34
C LEU A 65 33.14 -30.45 16.15
N THR A 66 32.38 -29.36 16.08
CA THR A 66 30.92 -29.36 15.93
C THR A 66 30.43 -29.28 14.47
N SER A 67 31.26 -28.81 13.51
CA SER A 67 30.88 -28.72 12.09
C SER A 67 31.39 -29.92 11.30
N LYS A 68 30.59 -31.00 11.25
CA LYS A 68 30.90 -32.24 10.52
C LYS A 68 31.23 -32.02 9.04
N ASP A 69 30.63 -31.01 8.41
CA ASP A 69 30.77 -30.77 6.98
C ASP A 69 32.11 -30.10 6.65
N ASP A 70 32.66 -29.32 7.58
CA ASP A 70 33.91 -28.57 7.38
C ASP A 70 35.16 -29.38 7.80
N SER A 71 34.99 -30.38 8.68
CA SER A 71 36.09 -31.11 9.33
C SER A 71 37.14 -31.65 8.35
N TRP A 72 36.73 -32.23 7.23
CA TRP A 72 37.67 -32.85 6.28
C TRP A 72 38.59 -31.84 5.59
N LEU A 73 38.11 -30.62 5.30
CA LEU A 73 38.97 -29.56 4.74
C LEU A 73 39.90 -29.01 5.81
N LEU A 74 39.44 -28.88 7.05
CA LEU A 74 40.24 -28.40 8.17
C LEU A 74 41.40 -29.37 8.46
N GLU A 75 41.14 -30.68 8.43
CA GLU A 75 42.17 -31.73 8.52
C GLU A 75 43.15 -31.68 7.34
N SER A 76 42.68 -31.25 6.15
CA SER A 76 43.48 -31.09 4.94
C SER A 76 44.27 -29.76 4.87
N GLY A 77 44.33 -29.00 5.98
CA GLY A 77 45.13 -27.78 6.08
C GLY A 77 44.36 -26.46 5.83
N TYR A 78 43.03 -26.49 5.70
CA TYR A 78 42.23 -25.27 5.69
C TYR A 78 42.13 -24.66 7.09
N ASN A 79 41.96 -23.34 7.14
CA ASN A 79 41.62 -22.61 8.36
C ASN A 79 40.24 -21.98 8.21
N ALA A 80 39.38 -22.11 9.22
CA ALA A 80 38.11 -21.39 9.27
C ALA A 80 38.28 -20.05 10.00
N TYR A 81 37.57 -19.04 9.49
CA TYR A 81 37.61 -17.67 9.98
C TYR A 81 36.19 -17.14 10.17
N HIS A 82 35.96 -16.50 11.32
CA HIS A 82 34.82 -15.61 11.53
C HIS A 82 35.08 -14.26 10.88
N ILE A 83 34.11 -13.78 10.12
CA ILE A 83 34.17 -12.45 9.49
C ILE A 83 33.69 -11.41 10.51
N VAL A 84 34.59 -10.52 10.93
CA VAL A 84 34.31 -9.43 11.88
C VAL A 84 33.96 -8.13 11.14
N ASP A 85 34.60 -7.86 10.01
CA ASP A 85 34.21 -6.80 9.07
C ASP A 85 34.33 -7.30 7.63
N GLY A 86 33.47 -6.80 6.74
CA GLY A 86 33.44 -7.16 5.31
C GLY A 86 32.43 -8.24 4.94
N GLN A 87 31.59 -8.69 5.88
CA GLN A 87 30.62 -9.76 5.63
C GLN A 87 29.67 -9.46 4.46
N GLN A 88 29.13 -8.25 4.36
CA GLN A 88 28.18 -7.87 3.30
C GLN A 88 28.83 -7.90 1.91
N ARG A 89 30.10 -7.51 1.83
CA ARG A 89 30.90 -7.55 0.60
C ARG A 89 31.16 -8.99 0.18
N LEU A 90 31.66 -9.83 1.08
CA LEU A 90 31.91 -11.25 0.80
C LEU A 90 30.64 -12.04 0.43
N THR A 91 29.50 -11.76 1.08
CA THR A 91 28.21 -12.35 0.68
C THR A 91 27.88 -11.95 -0.76
N THR A 92 27.98 -10.66 -1.09
CA THR A 92 27.66 -10.15 -2.43
C THR A 92 28.55 -10.77 -3.50
N PHE A 93 29.86 -10.89 -3.26
CA PHE A 93 30.77 -11.57 -4.19
C PHE A 93 30.39 -13.02 -4.40
N SER A 94 30.06 -13.74 -3.32
CA SER A 94 29.70 -15.15 -3.41
C SER A 94 28.42 -15.33 -4.24
N ILE A 95 27.43 -14.42 -4.10
CA ILE A 95 26.21 -14.42 -4.92
C ILE A 95 26.53 -14.11 -6.38
N LEU A 96 27.33 -13.07 -6.65
CA LEU A 96 27.65 -12.67 -8.02
C LEU A 96 28.46 -13.74 -8.76
N ILE A 97 29.48 -14.34 -8.12
CA ILE A 97 30.24 -15.45 -8.70
C ILE A 97 29.31 -16.62 -9.02
N TYR A 98 28.40 -16.96 -8.10
CA TYR A 98 27.43 -18.03 -8.35
C TYR A 98 26.50 -17.71 -9.53
N GLU A 99 25.97 -16.49 -9.64
CA GLU A 99 25.11 -16.12 -10.77
C GLU A 99 25.88 -16.05 -12.10
N ILE A 100 27.17 -15.71 -12.10
CA ILE A 100 28.04 -15.81 -13.28
C ILE A 100 28.17 -17.28 -13.72
N ILE A 101 28.49 -18.19 -12.78
CA ILE A 101 28.54 -19.64 -13.05
C ILE A 101 27.21 -20.12 -13.64
N ARG A 102 26.11 -19.77 -12.97
CA ARG A 102 24.76 -20.16 -13.34
C ARG A 102 24.36 -19.65 -14.73
N LEU A 103 24.75 -18.42 -15.09
CA LEU A 103 24.50 -17.88 -16.43
C LEU A 103 25.17 -18.77 -17.49
N VAL A 104 26.45 -19.11 -17.30
CA VAL A 104 27.24 -19.91 -18.23
C VAL A 104 26.73 -21.35 -18.32
N GLU A 105 26.38 -21.97 -17.19
CA GLU A 105 25.76 -23.31 -17.13
C GLU A 105 24.43 -23.37 -17.91
N ASN A 106 23.69 -22.26 -18.00
CA ASN A 106 22.38 -22.20 -18.68
C ASN A 106 22.43 -21.66 -20.12
N LEU A 107 23.62 -21.44 -20.69
CA LEU A 107 23.72 -21.08 -22.11
C LEU A 107 23.36 -22.29 -22.99
N ASP A 108 22.69 -22.04 -24.12
CA ASP A 108 22.23 -23.11 -25.02
C ASP A 108 23.38 -24.01 -25.50
N GLU A 109 24.57 -23.45 -25.70
CA GLU A 109 25.79 -24.19 -26.09
C GLU A 109 26.37 -25.11 -25.00
N ASN A 110 25.93 -24.95 -23.75
CA ASN A 110 26.45 -25.68 -22.60
C ASN A 110 25.44 -26.69 -22.02
N GLN A 111 24.23 -26.83 -22.58
CA GLN A 111 23.18 -27.71 -22.04
C GLN A 111 23.62 -29.19 -21.87
N ASP A 112 24.47 -29.68 -22.76
CA ASP A 112 24.97 -31.07 -22.77
C ASP A 112 26.43 -31.20 -22.30
N ARG A 113 27.05 -30.11 -21.82
CA ARG A 113 28.48 -30.09 -21.46
C ARG A 113 28.68 -30.32 -19.96
N LEU A 114 29.77 -31.00 -19.60
CA LEU A 114 30.16 -31.15 -18.20
C LEU A 114 30.81 -29.86 -17.67
N GLU A 115 30.75 -29.63 -16.35
CA GLU A 115 31.32 -28.43 -15.72
C GLU A 115 32.84 -28.25 -15.99
N ASP A 116 33.55 -29.34 -16.29
CA ASP A 116 34.97 -29.34 -16.66
C ASP A 116 35.24 -28.84 -18.09
N GLU A 117 34.21 -28.84 -18.94
CA GLU A 117 34.30 -28.41 -20.33
C GLU A 117 33.81 -26.97 -20.52
N MET A 118 33.06 -26.43 -19.57
CA MET A 118 32.62 -25.03 -19.59
C MET A 118 33.72 -24.12 -19.03
N PHE A 119 33.98 -22.98 -19.67
CA PHE A 119 35.05 -22.07 -19.29
C PHE A 119 34.56 -20.63 -19.11
N ILE A 120 35.17 -19.92 -18.16
CA ILE A 120 35.09 -18.47 -18.02
C ILE A 120 36.52 -17.94 -18.09
N GLY A 121 36.88 -17.31 -19.21
CA GLY A 121 38.25 -16.95 -19.51
C GLY A 121 39.13 -18.20 -19.62
N PHE A 122 40.01 -18.42 -18.64
CA PHE A 122 40.97 -19.54 -18.63
C PHE A 122 40.74 -20.57 -17.52
N GLU A 123 39.67 -20.42 -16.72
CA GLU A 123 39.31 -21.34 -15.64
C GLU A 123 38.05 -22.12 -16.02
N SER A 124 38.00 -23.44 -15.75
CA SER A 124 36.78 -24.23 -15.92
C SER A 124 35.74 -23.89 -14.86
N VAL A 125 34.45 -24.01 -15.19
CA VAL A 125 33.35 -23.76 -14.26
C VAL A 125 33.50 -24.59 -12.97
N ARG A 126 33.87 -25.88 -13.09
CA ARG A 126 34.16 -26.73 -11.93
C ARG A 126 35.24 -26.13 -11.02
N SER A 127 36.35 -25.67 -11.61
CA SER A 127 37.47 -25.09 -10.86
C SER A 127 37.05 -23.82 -10.11
N ILE A 128 36.27 -22.96 -10.76
CA ILE A 128 35.73 -21.73 -10.16
C ILE A 128 34.77 -22.09 -9.01
N LYS A 129 33.88 -23.06 -9.21
CA LYS A 129 32.92 -23.54 -8.21
C LYS A 129 33.62 -24.09 -6.98
N GLU A 130 34.64 -24.94 -7.15
CA GLU A 130 35.47 -25.49 -6.07
C GLU A 130 36.28 -24.42 -5.32
N LYS A 131 36.72 -23.38 -6.02
CA LYS A 131 37.55 -22.30 -5.46
C LYS A 131 36.73 -21.32 -4.64
N TYR A 132 35.54 -20.93 -5.09
CA TYR A 132 34.77 -19.83 -4.49
C TYR A 132 33.45 -20.24 -3.83
N ILE A 133 32.80 -21.32 -4.26
CA ILE A 133 31.44 -21.67 -3.82
C ILE A 133 31.46 -22.89 -2.91
N VAL A 134 31.74 -24.07 -3.45
CA VAL A 134 31.55 -25.36 -2.77
C VAL A 134 32.56 -26.40 -3.23
N LYS A 135 33.10 -27.16 -2.30
CA LYS A 135 33.96 -28.31 -2.59
C LYS A 135 33.35 -29.59 -2.01
N GLU A 136 33.29 -30.62 -2.84
CA GLU A 136 32.76 -31.93 -2.46
C GLU A 136 33.90 -32.85 -2.00
N ARG A 137 33.66 -33.67 -0.97
CA ARG A 137 34.64 -34.60 -0.44
C ARG A 137 34.70 -35.86 -1.34
N PRO A 138 35.81 -36.10 -2.04
CA PRO A 138 35.96 -37.32 -2.84
C PRO A 138 36.17 -38.55 -1.96
N PRO A 139 35.93 -39.77 -2.49
CA PRO A 139 35.44 -40.05 -3.85
C PRO A 139 33.91 -40.08 -4.00
N GLU A 140 33.14 -40.30 -2.92
CA GLU A 140 31.68 -40.46 -3.01
C GLU A 140 30.90 -39.14 -3.11
N ASN A 141 31.55 -38.00 -2.89
CA ASN A 141 30.99 -36.64 -3.01
C ASN A 141 29.75 -36.39 -2.12
N LEU A 142 29.63 -37.12 -1.01
CA LEU A 142 28.49 -37.00 -0.08
C LEU A 142 28.55 -35.76 0.81
N ILE A 143 29.76 -35.30 1.17
CA ILE A 143 29.96 -34.15 2.05
C ILE A 143 30.30 -32.93 1.19
N LYS A 144 29.50 -31.88 1.30
CA LYS A 144 29.69 -30.60 0.61
C LYS A 144 30.12 -29.52 1.59
N THR A 145 31.23 -28.86 1.31
CA THR A 145 31.74 -27.74 2.12
C THR A 145 31.70 -26.45 1.34
N TYR A 146 30.87 -25.51 1.78
CA TYR A 146 30.82 -24.17 1.21
C TYR A 146 31.98 -23.30 1.72
N LYS A 147 32.64 -22.59 0.80
CA LYS A 147 33.77 -21.71 1.11
C LYS A 147 33.35 -20.48 1.91
N PHE A 148 32.13 -20.02 1.68
CA PHE A 148 31.47 -18.94 2.41
C PHE A 148 30.12 -19.42 2.93
N GLY A 149 29.77 -19.07 4.17
CA GLY A 149 28.47 -19.40 4.75
C GLY A 149 28.21 -18.71 6.08
N TYR A 150 26.98 -18.85 6.57
CA TYR A 150 26.62 -18.44 7.92
C TYR A 150 26.90 -19.58 8.92
N GLU A 151 26.92 -19.29 10.22
CA GLU A 151 26.86 -20.35 11.24
C GLU A 151 25.49 -21.04 11.24
N ARG A 152 25.44 -22.31 11.69
CA ARG A 152 24.25 -23.18 11.61
C ARG A 152 22.99 -22.61 12.27
N ASP A 153 23.17 -21.83 13.34
CA ASP A 153 22.06 -21.24 14.09
C ASP A 153 21.48 -19.98 13.43
N ASN A 154 22.11 -19.50 12.34
CA ASN A 154 21.60 -18.38 11.57
C ASN A 154 20.56 -18.86 10.55
N PRO A 155 19.37 -18.22 10.46
CA PRO A 155 18.36 -18.55 9.45
C PRO A 155 18.88 -18.52 8.01
N SER A 156 19.89 -17.68 7.76
CA SER A 156 20.51 -17.53 6.44
C SER A 156 21.39 -18.72 6.06
N TYR A 157 21.74 -19.62 6.98
CA TYR A 157 22.59 -20.80 6.70
C TYR A 157 21.97 -21.71 5.65
N ASN A 158 20.79 -22.25 5.94
CA ASN A 158 20.07 -23.13 5.02
C ASN A 158 19.56 -22.37 3.80
N TYR A 159 19.13 -21.11 3.99
CA TYR A 159 18.66 -20.27 2.89
C TYR A 159 19.75 -20.02 1.84
N LEU A 160 20.97 -19.71 2.27
CA LEU A 160 22.09 -19.48 1.36
C LEU A 160 22.40 -20.74 0.54
N LYS A 161 22.49 -21.92 1.18
CA LYS A 161 22.78 -23.18 0.47
C LYS A 161 21.70 -23.55 -0.55
N HIS A 162 20.44 -23.56 -0.13
CA HIS A 162 19.37 -24.19 -0.91
C HIS A 162 18.52 -23.22 -1.73
N ARG A 163 18.53 -21.92 -1.43
CA ARG A 163 17.79 -20.90 -2.20
C ARG A 163 18.70 -19.99 -2.99
N ILE A 164 19.92 -19.75 -2.51
CA ILE A 164 20.88 -18.90 -3.20
C ILE A 164 21.82 -19.70 -4.09
N PHE A 165 22.49 -20.72 -3.54
CA PHE A 165 23.35 -21.65 -4.27
C PHE A 165 22.62 -22.88 -4.82
N GLU A 166 21.28 -22.89 -4.72
CA GLU A 166 20.36 -23.86 -5.34
C GLU A 166 20.69 -25.33 -5.06
N GLU A 167 21.27 -25.62 -3.88
CA GLU A 167 21.47 -27.00 -3.44
C GLU A 167 20.12 -27.73 -3.32
N PRO A 168 19.95 -28.86 -4.02
CA PRO A 168 18.67 -29.56 -4.03
C PRO A 168 18.32 -30.14 -2.65
N TYR A 169 17.06 -30.56 -2.50
CA TYR A 169 16.56 -31.29 -1.31
C TYR A 169 16.61 -30.55 0.03
N GLY A 170 16.64 -29.22 0.04
CA GLY A 170 16.67 -28.41 1.27
C GLY A 170 15.38 -28.37 2.12
N GLY A 171 14.30 -29.04 1.68
CA GLY A 171 13.02 -29.07 2.41
C GLY A 171 12.38 -27.69 2.64
N LYS A 172 11.70 -27.56 3.80
CA LYS A 172 11.13 -26.29 4.26
C LYS A 172 12.23 -25.42 4.86
N ILE A 173 12.33 -24.19 4.39
CA ILE A 173 13.37 -23.24 4.81
C ILE A 173 12.67 -22.00 5.32
N ASP A 174 13.08 -21.57 6.51
CA ASP A 174 12.57 -20.35 7.13
C ASP A 174 13.04 -19.11 6.37
N GLU A 175 12.14 -18.15 6.20
CA GLU A 175 12.45 -16.86 5.60
C GLU A 175 12.42 -15.77 6.65
N THR A 176 13.39 -14.87 6.60
CA THR A 176 13.49 -13.68 7.43
C THR A 176 13.73 -12.45 6.57
N TYR A 177 13.64 -11.27 7.19
CA TYR A 177 14.03 -10.01 6.56
C TYR A 177 15.37 -10.09 5.80
N TYR A 178 16.40 -10.71 6.36
CA TYR A 178 17.72 -10.82 5.71
C TYR A 178 17.74 -11.80 4.54
N THR A 179 16.97 -12.89 4.61
CA THR A 179 16.89 -13.84 3.49
C THR A 179 16.21 -13.24 2.26
N GLN A 180 15.30 -12.28 2.47
CA GLN A 180 14.68 -11.54 1.38
C GLN A 180 15.71 -10.68 0.64
N ASN A 181 16.60 -10.02 1.37
CA ASN A 181 17.70 -9.26 0.76
C ASN A 181 18.65 -10.17 -0.03
N LEU A 182 18.95 -11.39 0.47
CA LEU A 182 19.74 -12.38 -0.28
C LEU A 182 19.08 -12.73 -1.61
N MET A 183 17.78 -13.03 -1.59
CA MET A 183 17.01 -13.35 -2.79
C MET A 183 16.93 -12.15 -3.75
N PHE A 184 16.79 -10.94 -3.21
CA PHE A 184 16.81 -9.72 -4.00
C PHE A 184 18.14 -9.54 -4.72
N ALA A 185 19.29 -9.69 -4.04
CA ALA A 185 20.61 -9.62 -4.65
C ALA A 185 20.81 -10.67 -5.75
N LYS A 186 20.40 -11.93 -5.50
CA LYS A 186 20.42 -12.99 -6.52
C LYS A 186 19.65 -12.58 -7.77
N ARG A 187 18.40 -12.11 -7.61
CA ARG A 187 17.55 -11.67 -8.74
C ARG A 187 18.13 -10.45 -9.47
N PHE A 188 18.69 -9.50 -8.72
CA PHE A 188 19.36 -8.33 -9.26
C PHE A 188 20.52 -8.72 -10.18
N PHE A 189 21.47 -9.52 -9.69
CA PHE A 189 22.60 -9.96 -10.51
C PHE A 189 22.17 -10.85 -11.67
N SER A 190 21.23 -11.78 -11.47
CA SER A 190 20.69 -12.63 -12.54
C SER A 190 20.12 -11.80 -13.70
N SER A 191 19.41 -10.71 -13.38
CA SER A 191 18.79 -9.83 -14.38
C SER A 191 19.83 -8.98 -15.09
N ASN A 192 20.77 -8.37 -14.35
CA ASN A 192 21.82 -7.53 -14.93
C ASN A 192 22.84 -8.32 -15.76
N LEU A 193 23.22 -9.53 -15.32
CA LEU A 193 24.11 -10.41 -16.07
C LEU A 193 23.46 -10.86 -17.40
N LYS A 194 22.16 -11.16 -17.39
CA LYS A 194 21.42 -11.48 -18.63
C LYS A 194 21.38 -10.29 -19.59
N ALA A 195 21.14 -9.09 -19.09
CA ALA A 195 21.15 -7.88 -19.90
C ALA A 195 22.55 -7.62 -20.51
N LEU A 196 23.60 -7.70 -19.69
CA LEU A 196 24.99 -7.53 -20.12
C LEU A 196 25.40 -8.57 -21.18
N TYR A 197 25.02 -9.84 -20.97
CA TYR A 197 25.29 -10.90 -21.95
C TYR A 197 24.53 -10.68 -23.28
N GLN A 198 23.29 -10.21 -23.23
CA GLN A 198 22.52 -9.93 -24.44
C GLN A 198 23.08 -8.77 -25.25
N GLU A 199 23.68 -7.79 -24.59
CA GLU A 199 24.25 -6.59 -25.22
C GLU A 199 25.68 -6.82 -25.73
N GLU A 200 26.54 -7.45 -24.93
CA GLU A 200 28.00 -7.51 -25.17
C GLU A 200 28.56 -8.94 -25.25
N GLY A 201 27.73 -9.97 -25.04
CA GLY A 201 28.12 -11.38 -25.14
C GLY A 201 28.98 -11.90 -23.99
N LEU A 202 29.58 -13.08 -24.19
CA LEU A 202 30.35 -13.79 -23.16
C LEU A 202 31.63 -13.03 -22.75
N THR A 203 32.24 -12.28 -23.66
CA THR A 203 33.47 -11.50 -23.39
C THR A 203 33.28 -10.46 -22.29
N ALA A 204 32.09 -9.85 -22.19
CA ALA A 204 31.78 -8.91 -21.11
C ALA A 204 31.66 -9.63 -19.76
N ILE A 205 31.09 -10.83 -19.74
CA ILE A 205 30.99 -11.67 -18.53
C ILE A 205 32.38 -12.09 -18.05
N GLU A 206 33.28 -12.45 -18.97
CA GLU A 206 34.67 -12.78 -18.65
C GLU A 206 35.44 -11.57 -18.10
N SER A 207 35.27 -10.39 -18.70
CA SER A 207 35.85 -9.13 -18.19
C SER A 207 35.33 -8.82 -16.79
N LEU A 208 34.01 -8.93 -16.57
CA LEU A 208 33.39 -8.73 -15.26
C LEU A 208 33.95 -9.69 -14.21
N TYR A 209 34.03 -10.99 -14.53
CA TYR A 209 34.61 -12.02 -13.66
C TYR A 209 36.08 -11.72 -13.32
N LYS A 210 36.88 -11.30 -14.31
CA LYS A 210 38.27 -10.88 -14.11
C LYS A 210 38.36 -9.68 -13.16
N LYS A 211 37.57 -8.62 -13.40
CA LYS A 211 37.56 -7.42 -12.54
C LYS A 211 37.17 -7.78 -11.10
N LEU A 212 36.15 -8.62 -10.93
CA LEU A 212 35.66 -9.08 -9.64
C LEU A 212 36.72 -9.87 -8.85
N THR A 213 37.45 -10.74 -9.53
CA THR A 213 38.37 -11.68 -8.88
C THR A 213 39.79 -11.13 -8.70
N LEU A 214 40.26 -10.28 -9.62
CA LEU A 214 41.64 -9.80 -9.68
C LEU A 214 41.80 -8.28 -9.42
N ASN A 215 40.83 -7.46 -9.80
CA ASN A 215 40.97 -6.00 -9.74
C ASN A 215 40.34 -5.39 -8.48
N LEU A 216 39.36 -6.06 -7.86
CA LEU A 216 38.87 -5.70 -6.52
C LEU A 216 39.85 -6.17 -5.46
N THR A 217 40.39 -5.22 -4.69
CA THR A 217 41.43 -5.49 -3.67
C THR A 217 41.01 -5.09 -2.26
N PHE A 218 41.43 -5.88 -1.27
CA PHE A 218 41.08 -5.72 0.15
C PHE A 218 42.33 -5.50 0.99
N ASN A 219 42.21 -4.70 2.04
CA ASN A 219 43.16 -4.80 3.13
C ASN A 219 42.74 -5.94 4.06
N LEU A 220 43.61 -6.92 4.30
CA LEU A 220 43.32 -8.06 5.18
C LEU A 220 43.92 -7.81 6.56
N HIS A 221 43.10 -7.95 7.61
CA HIS A 221 43.51 -7.87 9.00
C HIS A 221 43.03 -9.10 9.77
N GLU A 222 43.95 -9.96 10.19
CA GLU A 222 43.64 -11.10 11.05
C GLU A 222 43.75 -10.64 12.52
N ILE A 223 42.67 -10.79 13.28
CA ILE A 223 42.56 -10.38 14.68
C ILE A 223 43.15 -11.48 15.57
N GLU A 224 44.04 -11.09 16.48
CA GLU A 224 44.68 -11.98 17.46
C GLU A 224 43.68 -12.42 18.55
N ASP A 225 43.98 -13.55 19.21
CA ASP A 225 43.04 -14.20 20.14
C ASP A 225 42.77 -13.40 21.43
N ASP A 226 43.68 -12.49 21.80
CA ASP A 226 43.61 -11.63 22.99
C ASP A 226 42.74 -10.38 22.80
N TYR A 227 42.28 -10.09 21.58
CA TYR A 227 41.34 -9.02 21.31
C TYR A 227 39.89 -9.43 21.54
N ASP A 228 39.14 -8.56 22.24
CA ASP A 228 37.70 -8.69 22.40
C ASP A 228 36.99 -8.40 21.08
N VAL A 229 36.46 -9.47 20.49
CA VAL A 229 35.81 -9.45 19.18
C VAL A 229 34.54 -8.61 19.18
N PHE A 230 33.83 -8.55 20.30
CA PHE A 230 32.58 -7.81 20.40
C PHE A 230 32.83 -6.30 20.41
N VAL A 231 33.92 -5.86 21.06
CA VAL A 231 34.38 -4.46 21.05
C VAL A 231 34.93 -4.08 19.68
N ALA A 232 35.73 -4.97 19.07
CA ALA A 232 36.21 -4.78 17.70
C ALA A 232 35.04 -4.66 16.71
N PHE A 233 34.01 -5.50 16.86
CA PHE A 233 32.80 -5.45 16.04
C PHE A 233 32.06 -4.10 16.14
N GLU A 234 31.79 -3.58 17.35
CA GLU A 234 31.07 -2.31 17.53
C GLU A 234 31.84 -1.13 16.93
N THR A 235 33.17 -1.14 17.06
CA THR A 235 34.03 -0.05 16.57
C THR A 235 34.23 -0.08 15.06
N MET A 236 34.35 -1.28 14.46
CA MET A 236 34.65 -1.44 13.04
C MET A 236 33.41 -1.34 12.15
N ASN A 237 32.26 -1.86 12.57
CA ASN A 237 31.03 -1.79 11.77
C ASN A 237 30.44 -0.37 11.65
N ASN A 238 30.83 0.56 12.51
CA ASN A 238 30.43 1.97 12.42
C ASN A 238 30.99 2.71 11.20
N ARG A 239 31.90 2.11 10.41
CA ARG A 239 32.45 2.71 9.18
C ARG A 239 31.70 2.32 7.91
N GLY A 240 30.88 1.26 7.95
CA GLY A 240 30.08 0.77 6.81
C GLY A 240 28.60 1.14 6.93
N LYS A 241 27.69 0.25 6.47
CA LYS A 241 26.26 0.41 6.75
C LYS A 241 26.06 0.34 8.27
N LYS A 242 25.51 1.40 8.87
CA LYS A 242 25.28 1.49 10.32
C LYS A 242 24.46 0.28 10.83
N LEU A 243 24.79 -0.22 12.02
CA LEU A 243 23.99 -1.22 12.72
C LEU A 243 22.67 -0.59 13.18
N SER A 244 21.57 -1.34 13.12
CA SER A 244 20.32 -0.91 13.75
C SER A 244 20.42 -0.98 15.27
N ASN A 245 19.52 -0.29 15.96
CA ASN A 245 19.54 -0.29 17.43
C ASN A 245 19.24 -1.69 17.98
N LEU A 246 18.45 -2.49 17.24
CA LEU A 246 18.17 -3.89 17.57
C LEU A 246 19.41 -4.79 17.38
N GLU A 247 20.23 -4.54 16.36
CA GLU A 247 21.49 -5.26 16.13
C GLU A 247 22.54 -4.92 17.20
N LEU A 248 22.67 -3.64 17.54
CA LEU A 248 23.56 -3.18 18.61
C LEU A 248 23.22 -3.83 19.95
N LEU A 249 21.93 -3.84 20.29
CA LEU A 249 21.46 -4.49 21.52
C LEU A 249 21.74 -5.99 21.52
N LYS A 250 21.53 -6.68 20.40
CA LYS A 250 21.86 -8.12 20.29
C LYS A 250 23.32 -8.40 20.64
N ASN A 251 24.21 -7.66 19.98
CA ASN A 251 25.65 -7.82 20.16
C ASN A 251 26.04 -7.58 21.63
N ARG A 252 25.48 -6.52 22.23
CA ARG A 252 25.69 -6.22 23.63
C ARG A 252 25.24 -7.35 24.55
N LEU A 253 24.03 -7.88 24.36
CA LEU A 253 23.51 -8.96 25.21
C LEU A 253 24.31 -10.25 25.07
N ILE A 254 24.73 -10.61 23.85
CA ILE A 254 25.62 -11.77 23.64
C ILE A 254 26.94 -11.56 24.37
N TYR A 255 27.53 -10.37 24.28
CA TYR A 255 28.77 -10.06 24.98
C TYR A 255 28.65 -10.19 26.50
N LEU A 256 27.56 -9.70 27.10
CA LEU A 256 27.37 -9.82 28.56
C LEU A 256 27.35 -11.28 29.03
N THR A 257 26.86 -12.22 28.20
CA THR A 257 26.89 -13.65 28.55
C THR A 257 28.29 -14.22 28.76
N THR A 258 29.33 -13.56 28.24
CA THR A 258 30.73 -14.02 28.40
C THR A 258 31.45 -13.39 29.60
N LEU A 259 30.80 -12.49 30.34
CA LEU A 259 31.43 -11.71 31.42
C LEU A 259 31.06 -12.18 32.83
N TYR A 260 30.00 -12.98 32.98
CA TYR A 260 29.57 -13.48 34.28
C TYR A 260 30.54 -14.51 34.86
N ASP A 261 30.70 -14.47 36.18
CA ASP A 261 31.45 -15.49 36.92
C ASP A 261 30.73 -16.84 36.84
N SER A 262 31.49 -17.96 36.87
CA SER A 262 30.93 -19.31 36.77
C SER A 262 29.96 -19.70 37.90
N GLY A 263 29.95 -18.95 39.00
CA GLY A 263 28.98 -19.12 40.09
C GLY A 263 27.63 -18.45 39.83
N GLN A 264 27.56 -17.47 38.93
CA GLN A 264 26.32 -16.78 38.54
C GLN A 264 25.75 -17.33 37.23
N LEU A 265 26.63 -17.71 36.30
CA LEU A 265 26.27 -18.27 35.01
C LEU A 265 27.33 -19.27 34.59
N ASP A 266 27.02 -20.56 34.70
CA ASP A 266 27.94 -21.59 34.24
C ASP A 266 28.05 -21.61 32.71
N ARG A 267 29.01 -22.39 32.18
CA ARG A 267 29.25 -22.45 30.73
C ARG A 267 28.04 -22.99 29.94
N GLN A 268 27.26 -23.91 30.50
CA GLN A 268 26.10 -24.50 29.83
C GLN A 268 24.92 -23.52 29.82
N ASP A 269 24.64 -22.89 30.96
CA ASP A 269 23.60 -21.87 31.09
C ASP A 269 23.94 -20.61 30.29
N GLY A 270 25.21 -20.21 30.25
CA GLY A 270 25.68 -19.12 29.40
C GLY A 270 25.49 -19.42 27.91
N SER A 271 25.80 -20.65 27.48
CA SER A 271 25.49 -21.12 26.12
C SER A 271 23.98 -21.08 25.86
N LYS A 272 23.16 -21.55 26.81
CA LYS A 272 21.71 -21.58 26.66
C LYS A 272 21.08 -20.19 26.60
N LEU A 273 21.60 -19.24 27.37
CA LEU A 273 21.16 -17.84 27.33
C LEU A 273 21.50 -17.20 25.99
N ARG A 274 22.71 -17.44 25.47
CA ARG A 274 23.11 -17.00 24.12
C ARG A 274 22.22 -17.61 23.04
N ASP A 275 21.89 -18.89 23.14
CA ASP A 275 20.93 -19.54 22.22
C ASP A 275 19.54 -18.89 22.31
N ASN A 276 19.09 -18.53 23.52
CA ASN A 276 17.82 -17.84 23.70
C ASN A 276 17.82 -16.47 23.01
N ILE A 277 18.89 -15.69 23.17
CA ILE A 277 19.08 -14.41 22.46
C ILE A 277 19.04 -14.62 20.94
N ASN A 278 19.77 -15.62 20.42
CA ASN A 278 19.78 -15.90 18.99
C ASN A 278 18.39 -16.31 18.46
N ASN A 279 17.67 -17.16 19.20
CA ASN A 279 16.32 -17.61 18.84
C ASN A 279 15.29 -16.47 18.90
N ALA A 280 15.40 -15.58 19.88
CA ALA A 280 14.55 -14.39 19.97
C ALA A 280 14.73 -13.47 18.75
N TRP A 281 15.98 -13.19 18.35
CA TRP A 281 16.23 -12.38 17.17
C TRP A 281 15.80 -13.07 15.88
N LYS A 282 15.96 -14.39 15.77
CA LYS A 282 15.42 -15.17 14.64
C LYS A 282 13.91 -14.94 14.51
N GLU A 283 13.17 -15.06 15.60
CA GLU A 283 11.72 -14.84 15.62
C GLU A 283 11.36 -13.39 15.28
N ILE A 284 12.03 -12.41 15.88
CA ILE A 284 11.80 -10.99 15.59
C ILE A 284 11.98 -10.68 14.10
N TYR A 285 13.08 -11.12 13.49
CA TYR A 285 13.31 -10.89 12.05
C TYR A 285 12.38 -11.70 11.13
N TYR A 286 11.86 -12.83 11.61
CA TYR A 286 10.79 -13.54 10.93
C TYR A 286 9.51 -12.69 10.93
N GLN A 287 9.06 -12.22 12.09
CA GLN A 287 7.84 -11.41 12.21
C GLN A 287 7.94 -10.09 11.43
N LEU A 288 9.07 -9.36 11.56
CA LEU A 288 9.28 -8.11 10.83
C LEU A 288 9.33 -8.29 9.31
N GLY A 289 9.82 -9.45 8.84
CA GLY A 289 9.89 -9.79 7.42
C GLY A 289 8.70 -10.61 6.91
N ARG A 290 7.71 -10.96 7.74
CA ARG A 290 6.67 -11.93 7.40
C ARG A 290 5.82 -11.48 6.20
N ASN A 291 5.52 -10.17 6.12
CA ASN A 291 4.94 -9.57 4.94
C ASN A 291 6.04 -9.04 4.00
N ARG A 292 6.20 -9.68 2.84
CA ARG A 292 7.26 -9.34 1.85
C ARG A 292 7.08 -7.98 1.20
N ASP A 293 5.83 -7.54 1.02
CA ASP A 293 5.52 -6.29 0.32
C ASP A 293 5.61 -5.09 1.27
N HIS A 294 5.40 -5.32 2.57
CA HIS A 294 5.39 -4.31 3.61
C HIS A 294 6.16 -4.75 4.87
N PRO A 295 7.50 -4.92 4.77
CA PRO A 295 8.32 -5.29 5.93
C PRO A 295 8.32 -4.17 7.00
N LEU A 296 8.33 -4.57 8.26
CA LEU A 296 8.29 -3.67 9.41
C LEU A 296 9.70 -3.22 9.84
N HIS A 297 9.78 -2.02 10.43
CA HIS A 297 11.04 -1.45 10.90
C HIS A 297 11.41 -1.96 12.31
N ASP A 298 12.65 -2.40 12.48
CA ASP A 298 13.18 -2.94 13.72
C ASP A 298 13.36 -1.89 14.83
N ASP A 299 13.83 -0.68 14.49
CA ASP A 299 13.96 0.43 15.45
C ASP A 299 12.61 0.86 16.02
N GLU A 300 11.54 0.75 15.23
CA GLU A 300 10.18 1.04 15.67
C GLU A 300 9.67 -0.02 16.64
N LEU A 301 9.88 -1.30 16.34
CA LEU A 301 9.57 -2.39 17.27
C LEU A 301 10.29 -2.18 18.61
N LEU A 302 11.61 -1.98 18.58
CA LEU A 302 12.42 -1.87 19.80
C LEU A 302 12.02 -0.68 20.67
N ARG A 303 11.78 0.49 20.06
CA ARG A 303 11.33 1.69 20.79
C ARG A 303 9.97 1.49 21.45
N ASN A 304 9.04 0.84 20.75
CA ASN A 304 7.69 0.62 21.25
C ASN A 304 7.66 -0.46 22.34
N HIS A 305 8.45 -1.53 22.18
CA HIS A 305 8.67 -2.50 23.25
C HIS A 305 9.30 -1.87 24.49
N TRP A 306 10.35 -1.05 24.32
CA TRP A 306 10.96 -0.33 25.44
C TRP A 306 9.94 0.54 26.18
N THR A 307 9.04 1.19 25.43
CA THR A 307 7.99 2.05 26.00
C THR A 307 6.95 1.27 26.81
N SER A 308 6.64 0.03 26.40
CA SER A 308 5.75 -0.85 27.17
C SER A 308 6.46 -1.63 28.27
N TYR A 309 7.78 -1.81 28.21
CA TYR A 309 8.52 -2.60 29.19
C TYR A 309 9.10 -1.74 30.34
N PHE A 310 9.69 -0.59 30.00
CA PHE A 310 10.29 0.32 30.96
C PHE A 310 9.40 1.55 31.22
N LYS A 311 9.59 2.19 32.38
CA LYS A 311 8.85 3.40 32.74
C LYS A 311 9.10 4.51 31.71
N TYR A 312 8.05 4.96 31.05
CA TYR A 312 8.15 6.02 30.05
C TYR A 312 8.67 7.32 30.66
N THR A 313 9.72 7.90 30.07
CA THR A 313 10.23 9.24 30.42
C THR A 313 10.26 10.12 29.17
N ARG A 314 9.82 11.38 29.29
CA ARG A 314 9.65 12.33 28.17
C ARG A 314 10.96 12.87 27.56
N ARG A 315 12.10 12.24 27.81
CA ARG A 315 13.38 12.72 27.26
C ARG A 315 13.58 12.09 25.87
N LYS A 316 14.06 12.92 24.92
CA LYS A 316 14.36 12.77 23.46
C LYS A 316 14.18 11.40 22.73
N GLY A 317 14.03 11.46 21.39
CA GLY A 317 13.71 10.31 20.53
C GLY A 317 14.66 9.10 20.54
N ASP A 318 15.95 9.28 20.88
CA ASP A 318 16.95 8.20 20.98
C ASP A 318 17.25 7.78 22.43
N ASP A 319 16.48 8.29 23.40
CA ASP A 319 16.76 8.01 24.80
C ASP A 319 16.53 6.54 25.16
N TYR A 320 15.68 5.84 24.41
CA TYR A 320 15.44 4.40 24.59
C TYR A 320 16.72 3.58 24.37
N ILE A 321 17.47 3.82 23.27
CA ILE A 321 18.66 3.03 22.99
C ILE A 321 19.81 3.41 23.93
N ARG A 322 19.94 4.70 24.28
CA ARG A 322 20.91 5.12 25.31
C ARG A 322 20.62 4.42 26.64
N PHE A 323 19.37 4.42 27.07
CA PHE A 323 18.93 3.73 28.29
C PHE A 323 19.22 2.23 28.23
N LEU A 324 18.87 1.56 27.13
CA LEU A 324 19.09 0.12 26.96
C LEU A 324 20.58 -0.22 27.02
N LEU A 325 21.44 0.55 26.34
CA LEU A 325 22.90 0.31 26.35
C LEU A 325 23.56 0.66 27.69
N GLU A 326 22.94 1.51 28.51
CA GLU A 326 23.35 1.82 29.88
C GLU A 326 22.89 0.72 30.87
N LYS A 327 21.62 0.27 30.78
CA LYS A 327 21.07 -0.83 31.60
C LYS A 327 21.75 -2.16 31.28
N PHE A 328 21.99 -2.46 30.00
CA PHE A 328 22.72 -3.64 29.54
C PHE A 328 24.18 -3.27 29.26
N SER A 329 24.91 -2.92 30.32
CA SER A 329 26.33 -2.54 30.25
C SER A 329 27.19 -3.46 31.09
N THR A 330 28.50 -3.51 30.77
CA THR A 330 29.49 -4.24 31.56
C THR A 330 29.56 -3.73 32.99
N LYS A 331 29.35 -2.42 33.20
CA LYS A 331 29.28 -1.76 34.50
C LYS A 331 28.29 -2.47 35.43
N ASN A 332 27.07 -2.71 34.97
CA ASN A 332 26.02 -3.35 35.79
C ASN A 332 26.24 -4.85 35.99
N VAL A 333 27.14 -5.49 35.22
CA VAL A 333 27.57 -6.87 35.49
C VAL A 333 28.55 -6.92 36.66
N PHE A 334 29.45 -5.93 36.76
CA PHE A 334 30.52 -5.92 37.77
C PHE A 334 30.17 -5.14 39.05
N GLU A 335 29.27 -4.16 39.00
CA GLU A 335 28.74 -3.51 40.21
C GLU A 335 27.93 -4.53 41.01
N LYS A 336 28.33 -4.74 42.27
CA LYS A 336 27.70 -5.69 43.20
C LYS A 336 27.06 -4.90 44.33
N HIS A 337 25.77 -5.12 44.57
CA HIS A 337 25.08 -4.58 45.74
C HIS A 337 24.84 -5.68 46.80
N PRO A 338 24.97 -5.35 48.10
CA PRO A 338 24.63 -6.29 49.16
C PRO A 338 23.11 -6.50 49.21
N VAL A 339 22.66 -7.76 49.07
CA VAL A 339 21.26 -8.13 49.29
C VAL A 339 21.16 -8.85 50.64
N LEU A 340 20.35 -8.30 51.55
CA LEU A 340 20.00 -8.96 52.81
C LEU A 340 18.86 -9.95 52.52
N VAL A 341 19.05 -11.22 52.86
CA VAL A 341 18.01 -12.26 52.75
C VAL A 341 17.20 -12.24 54.04
N GLU A 342 16.03 -11.60 54.05
CA GLU A 342 15.08 -11.75 55.15
C GLU A 342 14.14 -12.94 54.89
N ASN A 343 14.05 -13.86 55.87
CA ASN A 343 13.09 -14.95 55.86
C ASN A 343 11.67 -14.39 56.05
N GLU A 344 10.73 -14.87 55.22
CA GLU A 344 9.32 -14.48 55.18
C GLU A 344 8.66 -14.37 56.57
N ILE A 345 8.14 -13.19 56.91
CA ILE A 345 7.03 -13.04 57.86
C ILE A 345 5.94 -12.17 57.21
N LEU A 346 4.71 -12.68 57.27
CA LEU A 346 3.46 -12.13 56.77
C LEU A 346 3.13 -10.72 57.30
N GLU A 347 2.39 -9.97 56.48
CA GLU A 347 1.81 -8.62 56.70
C GLU A 347 1.20 -8.37 58.10
N PRO A 348 1.13 -7.09 58.53
CA PRO A 348 -0.18 -6.42 58.41
C PRO A 348 -0.17 -4.92 58.05
N GLU A 349 -1.35 -4.51 57.59
CA GLU A 349 -1.95 -3.22 57.24
C GLU A 349 -1.55 -1.91 57.97
N LEU A 350 -1.61 -0.81 57.18
CA LEU A 350 -2.12 0.55 57.43
C LEU A 350 -1.34 1.63 58.23
N SER A 351 -1.37 2.82 57.62
CA SER A 351 -1.52 4.20 58.16
C SER A 351 -0.30 5.12 58.26
N ASP A 352 -0.58 6.38 57.89
CA ASP A 352 0.28 7.57 57.85
C ASP A 352 0.79 7.99 59.25
N GLU A 353 2.06 8.44 59.34
CA GLU A 353 2.51 9.73 59.93
C GLU A 353 4.00 9.72 60.29
N ASP A 354 4.56 10.93 60.36
CA ASP A 354 5.96 11.35 60.47
C ASP A 354 6.79 10.86 61.69
N TYR A 355 8.11 11.06 61.54
CA TYR A 355 9.18 11.35 62.53
C TYR A 355 10.26 10.28 62.82
N SER A 356 11.48 10.65 62.40
CA SER A 356 12.81 10.61 63.04
C SER A 356 13.19 9.64 64.17
N ASP A 357 14.40 9.10 63.96
CA ASP A 357 15.51 8.75 64.87
C ASP A 357 15.41 7.57 65.85
N ASP A 358 16.28 6.59 65.54
CA ASP A 358 17.21 5.83 66.39
C ASP A 358 16.68 5.06 67.60
N GLU A 359 16.64 3.73 67.47
CA GLU A 359 17.13 2.81 68.52
C GLU A 359 17.77 1.56 67.88
N LEU A 360 19.06 1.35 68.22
CA LEU A 360 19.87 0.19 67.85
C LEU A 360 19.34 -1.11 68.47
N TYR A 361 19.23 -2.17 67.67
CA TYR A 361 19.39 -3.54 68.14
C TYR A 361 20.43 -4.30 67.32
N ASP A 362 21.19 -5.10 68.07
CA ASP A 362 22.44 -5.77 67.75
C ASP A 362 22.34 -6.80 66.61
N HIS A 363 23.43 -6.93 65.88
CA HIS A 363 23.61 -7.73 64.66
C HIS A 363 23.44 -9.24 64.91
N ASP A 364 22.42 -9.86 64.30
CA ASP A 364 22.59 -11.22 63.78
C ASP A 364 23.32 -11.14 62.44
N GLU A 365 24.38 -11.92 62.26
CA GLU A 365 25.18 -11.98 61.03
C GLU A 365 24.28 -12.33 59.83
N VAL A 366 23.93 -11.32 59.03
CA VAL A 366 23.27 -11.53 57.75
C VAL A 366 24.34 -11.92 56.72
N ASP A 367 24.20 -13.11 56.14
CA ASP A 367 25.05 -13.60 55.06
C ASP A 367 24.83 -12.71 53.82
N VAL A 368 25.74 -11.76 53.59
CA VAL A 368 25.63 -10.79 52.49
C VAL A 368 26.04 -11.46 51.18
N ASN A 369 25.05 -11.90 50.39
CA ASN A 369 25.29 -12.31 49.02
C ASN A 369 25.45 -11.06 48.13
N LEU A 370 26.64 -10.93 47.53
CA LEU A 370 26.94 -9.91 46.54
C LEU A 370 26.40 -10.36 45.17
N VAL A 371 25.23 -9.86 44.77
CA VAL A 371 24.63 -10.13 43.46
C VAL A 371 24.97 -8.97 42.52
N SER A 372 25.21 -9.30 41.24
CA SER A 372 25.39 -8.29 40.18
C SER A 372 24.10 -7.48 40.00
N ASP A 373 24.23 -6.18 39.71
CA ASP A 373 23.10 -5.29 39.42
C ASP A 373 22.31 -5.64 38.14
N LEU A 374 22.84 -6.54 37.32
CA LEU A 374 22.16 -7.12 36.18
C LEU A 374 22.27 -8.64 36.23
N ALA A 375 21.23 -9.31 36.72
CA ALA A 375 21.20 -10.76 36.77
C ALA A 375 21.03 -11.39 35.36
N PRO A 376 21.60 -12.57 35.09
CA PRO A 376 21.37 -13.29 33.83
C PRO A 376 19.88 -13.54 33.54
N GLN A 377 19.07 -13.69 34.59
CA GLN A 377 17.62 -13.87 34.49
C GLN A 377 16.91 -12.61 33.96
N GLU A 378 17.36 -11.40 34.33
CA GLU A 378 16.82 -10.14 33.76
C GLU A 378 17.06 -10.05 32.25
N ILE A 379 18.24 -10.47 31.77
CA ILE A 379 18.53 -10.55 30.33
C ILE A 379 17.54 -11.50 29.66
N LYS A 380 17.36 -12.70 30.23
CA LYS A 380 16.44 -13.71 29.69
C LYS A 380 15.00 -13.20 29.61
N ASP A 381 14.50 -12.54 30.65
CA ASP A 381 13.12 -12.06 30.71
C ASP A 381 12.87 -10.91 29.74
N TYR A 382 13.81 -9.97 29.63
CA TYR A 382 13.74 -8.90 28.64
C TYR A 382 13.73 -9.45 27.21
N VAL A 383 14.61 -10.40 26.90
CA VAL A 383 14.71 -11.04 25.58
C VAL A 383 13.44 -11.81 25.22
N ASN A 384 12.87 -12.54 26.18
CA ASN A 384 11.61 -13.27 25.98
C ASN A 384 10.44 -12.33 25.75
N SER A 385 10.36 -11.24 26.53
CA SER A 385 9.31 -10.22 26.36
C SER A 385 9.40 -9.55 24.98
N LEU A 386 10.61 -9.19 24.52
CA LEU A 386 10.80 -8.58 23.20
C LEU A 386 10.42 -9.55 22.07
N LYS A 387 10.77 -10.84 22.23
CA LYS A 387 10.38 -11.91 21.29
C LYS A 387 8.87 -12.02 21.17
N GLU A 388 8.17 -12.15 22.30
CA GLU A 388 6.71 -12.28 22.34
C GLU A 388 6.01 -11.05 21.77
N PHE A 389 6.44 -9.85 22.17
CA PHE A 389 5.91 -8.59 21.66
C PHE A 389 5.99 -8.47 20.13
N SER A 390 7.03 -9.05 19.50
CA SER A 390 7.23 -8.94 18.05
C SER A 390 6.14 -9.58 17.19
N GLU A 391 5.53 -10.68 17.67
CA GLU A 391 4.42 -11.33 16.98
C GLU A 391 3.15 -10.48 17.04
N TYR A 392 2.79 -10.02 18.24
CA TYR A 392 1.59 -9.19 18.41
C TYR A 392 1.74 -7.80 17.80
N TRP A 393 2.96 -7.25 17.80
CA TRP A 393 3.29 -6.05 17.03
C TRP A 393 2.98 -6.24 15.55
N TYR A 394 3.38 -7.37 14.95
CA TYR A 394 3.04 -7.70 13.57
C TYR A 394 1.53 -7.75 13.33
N TYR A 395 0.77 -8.39 14.22
CA TYR A 395 -0.70 -8.47 14.11
C TYR A 395 -1.40 -7.11 14.23
N THR A 396 -0.77 -6.09 14.81
CA THR A 396 -1.33 -4.73 14.78
C THR A 396 -1.35 -4.12 13.37
N PHE A 397 -0.47 -4.56 12.45
CA PHE A 397 -0.42 -4.10 11.05
C PHE A 397 -1.13 -5.06 10.11
N PHE A 398 -1.03 -6.36 10.38
CA PHE A 398 -1.56 -7.42 9.53
C PHE A 398 -2.47 -8.36 10.33
N PRO A 399 -3.60 -7.87 10.88
CA PRO A 399 -4.46 -8.67 11.74
C PRO A 399 -5.06 -9.89 11.02
N GLY A 400 -5.18 -9.84 9.68
CA GLY A 400 -5.67 -10.94 8.85
C GLY A 400 -4.80 -12.20 8.89
N ASP A 401 -3.51 -12.07 9.21
CA ASP A 401 -2.56 -13.18 9.28
C ASP A 401 -2.61 -13.94 10.61
N SER A 402 -3.31 -13.39 11.61
CA SER A 402 -3.54 -14.09 12.87
C SER A 402 -4.66 -15.11 12.74
N LYS A 403 -4.39 -16.32 13.23
CA LYS A 403 -5.39 -17.38 13.36
C LYS A 403 -6.15 -17.32 14.69
N GLU A 404 -5.66 -16.53 15.64
CA GLU A 404 -6.19 -16.46 17.00
C GLU A 404 -7.20 -15.32 17.17
N LEU A 405 -7.05 -14.24 16.41
CA LEU A 405 -7.97 -13.11 16.42
C LEU A 405 -9.29 -13.46 15.73
N SER A 406 -10.39 -13.08 16.36
CA SER A 406 -11.72 -13.12 15.75
C SER A 406 -11.85 -12.10 14.61
N GLU A 407 -12.78 -12.33 13.69
CA GLU A 407 -13.03 -11.38 12.60
C GLU A 407 -13.43 -9.97 13.09
N ASN A 408 -14.10 -9.89 14.24
CA ASN A 408 -14.47 -8.61 14.85
C ASN A 408 -13.25 -7.87 15.41
N GLU A 409 -12.32 -8.57 16.09
CA GLU A 409 -11.06 -7.97 16.54
C GLU A 409 -10.24 -7.47 15.36
N LYS A 410 -10.13 -8.27 14.29
CA LYS A 410 -9.46 -7.87 13.05
C LYS A 410 -10.10 -6.62 12.44
N GLU A 411 -11.43 -6.54 12.43
CA GLU A 411 -12.16 -5.36 11.93
C GLU A 411 -11.82 -4.11 12.75
N TRP A 412 -11.81 -4.20 14.09
CA TRP A 412 -11.50 -3.07 14.95
C TRP A 412 -10.03 -2.63 14.84
N ILE A 413 -9.08 -3.55 14.76
CA ILE A 413 -7.67 -3.21 14.51
C ILE A 413 -7.53 -2.49 13.16
N ASN A 414 -8.19 -3.00 12.12
CA ASN A 414 -8.22 -2.33 10.82
C ASN A 414 -8.83 -0.92 10.90
N LYS A 415 -9.88 -0.69 11.70
CA LYS A 415 -10.44 0.66 11.92
C LYS A 415 -9.42 1.60 12.57
N LEU A 416 -8.70 1.13 13.58
CA LEU A 416 -7.64 1.90 14.22
C LEU A 416 -6.49 2.23 13.26
N ASP A 417 -6.13 1.31 12.36
CA ASP A 417 -5.11 1.55 11.33
C ASP A 417 -5.55 2.60 10.30
N ARG A 418 -6.81 2.58 9.88
CA ARG A 418 -7.39 3.62 8.99
C ARG A 418 -7.35 4.99 9.63
N LEU A 419 -7.65 5.04 10.93
CA LEU A 419 -7.58 6.26 11.72
C LEU A 419 -6.17 6.70 12.02
N GLY A 420 -5.18 5.80 12.01
CA GLY A 420 -3.80 6.07 12.40
C GLY A 420 -3.59 6.01 13.91
N MET A 421 -3.29 4.81 14.42
CA MET A 421 -3.10 4.51 15.84
C MET A 421 -1.65 4.57 16.34
N GLY A 422 -0.74 5.28 15.67
CA GLY A 422 0.72 5.18 15.91
C GLY A 422 1.16 5.20 17.38
N TYR A 423 0.62 6.14 18.18
CA TYR A 423 0.94 6.23 19.61
C TYR A 423 0.23 5.18 20.50
N PHE A 424 -0.93 4.68 20.07
CA PHE A 424 -1.69 3.64 20.77
C PHE A 424 -1.25 2.22 20.40
N ARG A 425 -0.50 2.05 19.30
CA ARG A 425 -0.10 0.75 18.78
C ARG A 425 0.65 -0.13 19.81
N PRO A 426 1.53 0.40 20.70
CA PRO A 426 2.16 -0.43 21.74
C PRO A 426 1.14 -0.98 22.72
N LEU A 427 0.17 -0.16 23.13
CA LEU A 427 -0.91 -0.61 24.01
C LEU A 427 -1.76 -1.69 23.35
N VAL A 428 -2.08 -1.53 22.06
CA VAL A 428 -2.79 -2.55 21.29
C VAL A 428 -1.97 -3.84 21.22
N ALA A 429 -0.66 -3.78 20.93
CA ALA A 429 0.20 -4.96 20.88
C ALA A 429 0.25 -5.70 22.23
N VAL A 430 0.36 -4.98 23.35
CA VAL A 430 0.28 -5.57 24.70
C VAL A 430 -1.10 -6.19 24.97
N ALA A 431 -2.18 -5.49 24.61
CA ALA A 431 -3.52 -6.02 24.81
C ALA A 431 -3.77 -7.34 24.04
N LEU A 432 -3.14 -7.49 22.87
CA LEU A 432 -3.19 -8.74 22.10
C LEU A 432 -2.30 -9.82 22.73
N SER A 433 -1.15 -9.46 23.31
CA SER A 433 -0.21 -10.43 23.88
C SER A 433 -0.73 -11.18 25.11
N LEU A 434 -1.76 -10.66 25.77
CA LEU A 434 -2.38 -11.31 26.92
C LEU A 434 -3.16 -12.58 26.54
N GLY A 435 -3.39 -12.83 25.24
CA GLY A 435 -3.95 -14.10 24.75
C GLY A 435 -5.24 -14.50 25.47
N ASN A 436 -5.25 -15.66 26.13
CA ASN A 436 -6.41 -16.18 26.85
C ASN A 436 -6.62 -15.59 28.25
N GLN A 437 -5.71 -14.74 28.75
CA GLN A 437 -5.89 -14.07 30.04
C GLN A 437 -7.04 -13.06 30.00
N VAL A 438 -7.46 -12.65 28.79
CA VAL A 438 -8.45 -11.60 28.57
C VAL A 438 -9.42 -12.04 27.48
N THR A 439 -10.68 -11.65 27.62
CA THR A 439 -11.72 -12.04 26.67
C THR A 439 -11.67 -11.20 25.39
N GLN A 440 -12.24 -11.74 24.31
CA GLN A 440 -12.40 -11.00 23.06
C GLN A 440 -13.24 -9.72 23.26
N GLU A 441 -14.27 -9.78 24.13
CA GLU A 441 -15.14 -8.65 24.42
C GLU A 441 -14.40 -7.51 25.11
N GLU A 442 -13.53 -7.82 26.07
CA GLU A 442 -12.68 -6.83 26.76
C GLU A 442 -11.70 -6.16 25.80
N ARG A 443 -11.06 -6.93 24.90
CA ARG A 443 -10.19 -6.37 23.86
C ARG A 443 -10.97 -5.45 22.92
N ILE A 444 -12.12 -5.90 22.43
CA ILE A 444 -12.97 -5.08 21.55
C ILE A 444 -13.44 -3.81 22.26
N TYR A 445 -13.76 -3.88 23.55
CA TYR A 445 -14.14 -2.71 24.34
C TYR A 445 -12.99 -1.68 24.39
N LEU A 446 -11.77 -2.12 24.70
CA LEU A 446 -10.59 -1.25 24.65
C LEU A 446 -10.38 -0.65 23.25
N LEU A 447 -10.45 -1.44 22.19
CA LEU A 447 -10.27 -0.96 20.81
C LEU A 447 -11.29 0.11 20.43
N LYS A 448 -12.55 -0.02 20.90
CA LYS A 448 -13.61 0.99 20.71
C LYS A 448 -13.31 2.29 21.46
N GLU A 449 -12.81 2.23 22.69
CA GLU A 449 -12.44 3.43 23.44
C GLU A 449 -11.21 4.12 22.84
N ILE A 450 -10.24 3.36 22.33
CA ILE A 450 -9.10 3.91 21.58
C ILE A 450 -9.59 4.60 20.30
N GLU A 451 -10.51 3.98 19.55
CA GLU A 451 -11.10 4.55 18.34
C GLU A 451 -11.81 5.88 18.63
N ARG A 452 -12.63 5.88 19.67
CA ARG A 452 -13.34 7.07 20.15
C ARG A 452 -12.36 8.17 20.56
N PHE A 453 -11.34 7.84 21.33
CA PHE A 453 -10.32 8.79 21.76
C PHE A 453 -9.62 9.43 20.55
N ILE A 454 -9.15 8.61 19.60
CA ILE A 454 -8.44 9.07 18.39
C ILE A 454 -9.34 9.94 17.54
N PHE A 455 -10.57 9.52 17.27
CA PHE A 455 -11.49 10.27 16.42
C PHE A 455 -11.82 11.63 17.04
N LEU A 456 -12.24 11.67 18.30
CA LEU A 456 -12.67 12.91 18.95
C LEU A 456 -11.50 13.87 19.22
N ASN A 457 -10.41 13.39 19.82
CA ASN A 457 -9.29 14.27 20.15
C ASN A 457 -8.49 14.68 18.90
N PHE A 458 -8.22 13.76 17.96
CA PHE A 458 -7.25 14.01 16.87
C PHE A 458 -7.89 14.32 15.52
N ARG A 459 -9.03 13.71 15.18
CA ARG A 459 -9.69 13.90 13.88
C ARG A 459 -10.71 15.04 13.92
N MET A 460 -11.44 15.15 15.03
CA MET A 460 -12.44 16.19 15.26
C MET A 460 -11.80 17.45 15.86
N ALA A 461 -11.21 17.37 17.06
CA ALA A 461 -10.64 18.52 17.77
C ALA A 461 -9.20 18.89 17.36
N ARG A 462 -8.48 17.97 16.70
CA ARG A 462 -7.10 18.15 16.21
C ARG A 462 -6.11 18.54 17.30
N PHE A 463 -6.24 17.94 18.47
CA PHE A 463 -5.19 17.92 19.48
C PHE A 463 -3.91 17.31 18.92
N ASN A 464 -2.78 17.61 19.55
CA ASN A 464 -1.50 17.03 19.16
C ASN A 464 -1.58 15.49 19.23
N PRO A 465 -1.09 14.74 18.24
CA PRO A 465 -1.08 13.27 18.28
C PRO A 465 -0.43 12.67 19.54
N SER A 466 0.50 13.38 20.19
CA SER A 466 1.13 12.96 21.46
C SER A 466 0.33 13.32 22.72
N TYR A 467 -0.85 13.94 22.58
CA TYR A 467 -1.71 14.26 23.72
C TYR A 467 -2.02 12.99 24.51
N GLN A 468 -1.83 13.07 25.83
CA GLN A 468 -1.92 11.94 26.78
C GLN A 468 -0.98 10.76 26.50
N SER A 469 0.12 10.92 25.74
CA SER A 469 1.00 9.78 25.43
C SER A 469 1.65 9.12 26.61
N ALA A 470 2.09 9.92 27.58
CA ALA A 470 2.60 9.38 28.83
C ALA A 470 1.57 8.48 29.55
N PHE A 471 0.28 8.80 29.46
CA PHE A 471 -0.77 8.02 30.10
C PHE A 471 -0.91 6.64 29.45
N TYR A 472 -1.17 6.57 28.15
CA TYR A 472 -1.39 5.26 27.53
C TYR A 472 -0.11 4.42 27.36
N TYR A 473 1.08 5.04 27.41
CA TYR A 473 2.35 4.30 27.53
C TYR A 473 2.54 3.69 28.92
N ASN A 474 2.27 4.44 29.99
CA ASN A 474 2.31 3.89 31.34
C ASN A 474 1.27 2.76 31.51
N LYS A 475 0.08 2.94 30.95
CA LYS A 475 -0.95 1.90 30.95
C LYS A 475 -0.58 0.64 30.17
N ALA A 476 0.11 0.79 29.02
CA ALA A 476 0.65 -0.38 28.31
C ALA A 476 1.65 -1.15 29.16
N ARG A 477 2.46 -0.45 29.97
CA ARG A 477 3.41 -1.07 30.90
C ARG A 477 2.72 -1.74 32.09
N GLU A 478 1.82 -1.05 32.77
CA GLU A 478 1.02 -1.61 33.87
C GLU A 478 0.36 -2.93 33.41
N LEU A 479 -0.25 -2.89 32.22
CA LEU A 479 -0.91 -4.04 31.63
C LEU A 479 0.06 -5.21 31.35
N ALA A 480 1.29 -4.92 30.93
CA ALA A 480 2.31 -5.94 30.66
C ALA A 480 2.94 -6.55 31.93
N GLN A 481 2.94 -5.84 33.07
CA GLN A 481 3.62 -6.26 34.30
C GLN A 481 2.65 -6.83 35.36
N ASP A 482 1.52 -6.16 35.56
CA ASP A 482 0.63 -6.41 36.71
C ASP A 482 -0.65 -7.15 36.32
N ASN A 483 -0.71 -7.66 35.08
CA ASN A 483 -1.87 -8.35 34.52
C ASN A 483 -3.17 -7.53 34.70
N SER A 484 -3.07 -6.23 34.45
CA SER A 484 -4.12 -5.26 34.76
C SER A 484 -5.41 -5.54 34.00
N ASN A 485 -6.55 -5.12 34.57
CA ASN A 485 -7.85 -5.30 33.93
C ASN A 485 -8.02 -4.37 32.70
N LEU A 486 -8.18 -4.95 31.49
CA LEU A 486 -8.42 -4.17 30.26
C LEU A 486 -9.67 -3.29 30.34
N THR A 487 -10.71 -3.76 31.01
CA THR A 487 -11.97 -3.02 31.16
C THR A 487 -11.74 -1.75 31.96
N ALA A 488 -10.97 -1.83 33.06
CA ALA A 488 -10.62 -0.66 33.86
C ALA A 488 -9.82 0.36 33.04
N LEU A 489 -8.87 -0.11 32.22
CA LEU A 489 -8.13 0.76 31.30
C LEU A 489 -9.03 1.44 30.26
N ALA A 490 -9.95 0.68 29.67
CA ALA A 490 -10.91 1.22 28.70
C ALA A 490 -11.81 2.27 29.36
N ASP A 491 -12.24 2.05 30.61
CA ASP A 491 -13.00 3.02 31.39
C ASP A 491 -12.19 4.30 31.69
N ASP A 492 -10.90 4.17 32.03
CA ASP A 492 -10.02 5.34 32.21
C ASP A 492 -9.88 6.17 30.92
N LEU A 493 -9.75 5.50 29.76
CA LEU A 493 -9.70 6.17 28.45
C LEU A 493 -11.03 6.86 28.10
N ARG A 494 -12.14 6.21 28.42
CA ARG A 494 -13.48 6.78 28.27
C ARG A 494 -13.60 8.05 29.09
N GLN A 495 -13.29 7.99 30.39
CA GLN A 495 -13.37 9.12 31.31
C GLN A 495 -12.48 10.28 30.85
N LYS A 496 -11.24 10.00 30.46
CA LYS A 496 -10.34 11.04 29.93
C LYS A 496 -10.87 11.74 28.69
N THR A 497 -11.57 11.03 27.83
CA THR A 497 -12.21 11.61 26.65
C THR A 497 -13.42 12.46 27.07
N ASP A 498 -14.20 11.96 28.02
CA ASP A 498 -15.40 12.63 28.55
C ASP A 498 -15.06 13.96 29.22
N ASP A 499 -13.98 14.01 30.01
CA ASP A 499 -13.48 15.19 30.71
C ASP A 499 -13.17 16.38 29.76
N VAL A 500 -12.90 16.08 28.48
CA VAL A 500 -12.51 17.08 27.47
C VAL A 500 -13.50 17.20 26.31
N LEU A 501 -14.71 16.64 26.43
CA LEU A 501 -15.75 16.71 25.39
C LEU A 501 -16.14 18.15 25.03
N HIS A 502 -16.30 19.02 26.03
CA HIS A 502 -16.66 20.42 25.76
C HIS A 502 -15.56 21.13 24.94
N PRO A 503 -14.28 21.13 25.34
CA PRO A 503 -13.18 21.61 24.50
C PRO A 503 -13.12 20.95 23.11
N ILE A 504 -13.41 19.66 22.99
CA ILE A 504 -13.44 18.95 21.71
C ILE A 504 -14.50 19.56 20.77
N ILE A 505 -15.72 19.74 21.26
CA ILE A 505 -16.84 20.32 20.49
C ILE A 505 -16.52 21.77 20.11
N SER A 506 -16.05 22.59 21.05
CA SER A 506 -15.70 23.99 20.77
C SER A 506 -14.62 24.11 19.69
N ASN A 507 -13.58 23.27 19.75
CA ASN A 507 -12.53 23.26 18.73
C ASN A 507 -13.02 22.77 17.37
N PHE A 508 -13.94 21.81 17.36
CA PHE A 508 -14.54 21.32 16.13
C PHE A 508 -15.39 22.40 15.45
N MET A 509 -16.20 23.14 16.22
CA MET A 509 -16.99 24.26 15.73
C MET A 509 -16.08 25.36 15.16
N ALA A 510 -15.13 25.88 15.94
CA ALA A 510 -14.23 26.95 15.49
C ALA A 510 -13.42 26.58 14.23
N ARG A 511 -13.05 25.31 14.08
CA ARG A 511 -12.38 24.83 12.86
C ARG A 511 -13.34 24.68 11.68
N THR A 512 -14.59 24.35 11.94
CA THR A 512 -15.63 24.28 10.93
C THR A 512 -15.95 25.68 10.43
N ASP A 513 -16.13 26.65 11.34
CA ASP A 513 -16.28 28.08 11.01
C ASP A 513 -15.18 28.53 10.06
N LYS A 514 -13.92 28.27 10.41
CA LYS A 514 -12.77 28.60 9.56
C LYS A 514 -12.80 27.93 8.19
N ARG A 515 -13.36 26.73 8.04
CA ARG A 515 -13.46 26.08 6.72
C ARG A 515 -14.52 26.75 5.85
N PHE A 516 -15.61 27.21 6.45
CA PHE A 516 -16.66 27.95 5.75
C PHE A 516 -16.21 29.37 5.40
N GLU A 517 -15.43 30.05 6.25
CA GLU A 517 -14.77 31.32 5.93
C GLU A 517 -13.84 31.23 4.70
N ASN A 518 -13.35 30.03 4.38
CA ASN A 518 -12.49 29.76 3.22
C ASN A 518 -13.25 29.11 2.04
N ASP A 519 -14.57 29.25 1.98
CA ASP A 519 -15.45 28.73 0.91
C ASP A 519 -15.37 27.21 0.67
N ALA A 520 -14.85 26.44 1.64
CA ALA A 520 -14.61 25.01 1.47
C ALA A 520 -15.51 24.10 2.31
N GLY A 521 -16.09 24.61 3.40
CA GLY A 521 -17.02 23.88 4.27
C GLY A 521 -16.50 22.52 4.76
N PHE A 522 -17.39 21.54 4.86
CA PHE A 522 -17.00 20.17 5.26
C PHE A 522 -16.15 19.44 4.23
N TYR A 523 -16.14 19.86 2.96
CA TYR A 523 -15.31 19.23 1.93
C TYR A 523 -13.81 19.33 2.25
N ALA A 524 -13.38 20.42 2.92
CA ALA A 524 -12.02 20.57 3.43
C ALA A 524 -11.74 19.82 4.75
N TRP A 525 -12.71 19.12 5.33
CA TRP A 525 -12.47 18.31 6.52
C TRP A 525 -11.69 17.04 6.16
N ARG A 526 -10.41 17.02 6.54
CA ARG A 526 -9.47 15.92 6.28
C ARG A 526 -10.04 14.53 6.60
N ASP A 527 -10.84 14.42 7.65
CA ASP A 527 -11.32 13.14 8.18
C ASP A 527 -12.76 12.83 7.75
N LEU A 528 -13.35 13.65 6.86
CA LEU A 528 -14.69 13.45 6.28
C LEU A 528 -14.83 12.07 5.62
N ARG A 529 -13.79 11.59 4.94
CA ARG A 529 -13.82 10.28 4.27
C ARG A 529 -14.01 9.13 5.25
N TYR A 530 -13.34 9.18 6.40
CA TYR A 530 -13.50 8.17 7.45
C TYR A 530 -14.91 8.25 8.04
N PHE A 531 -15.39 9.46 8.33
CA PHE A 531 -16.76 9.68 8.83
C PHE A 531 -17.82 9.12 7.88
N LEU A 532 -17.76 9.45 6.58
CA LEU A 532 -18.72 8.98 5.58
C LEU A 532 -18.60 7.46 5.34
N PHE A 533 -17.39 6.88 5.45
CA PHE A 533 -17.21 5.45 5.38
C PHE A 533 -17.89 4.72 6.56
N GLU A 534 -17.74 5.22 7.78
CA GLU A 534 -18.41 4.65 8.95
C GLU A 534 -19.94 4.81 8.85
N TYR A 535 -20.42 5.90 8.26
CA TYR A 535 -21.86 6.08 7.98
C TYR A 535 -22.38 5.06 6.96
N GLU A 536 -21.65 4.85 5.86
CA GLU A 536 -21.98 3.81 4.87
C GLU A 536 -21.97 2.41 5.50
N SER A 537 -21.01 2.12 6.38
CA SER A 537 -20.95 0.86 7.13
C SER A 537 -22.18 0.68 8.03
N HIS A 538 -22.60 1.73 8.73
CA HIS A 538 -23.82 1.73 9.54
C HIS A 538 -25.08 1.43 8.71
N LEU A 539 -25.20 2.03 7.52
CA LEU A 539 -26.29 1.74 6.59
C LEU A 539 -26.22 0.32 6.03
N SER A 540 -25.02 -0.22 5.77
CA SER A 540 -24.82 -1.58 5.29
C SER A 540 -25.28 -2.63 6.31
N VAL A 541 -25.00 -2.44 7.60
CA VAL A 541 -25.45 -3.34 8.68
C VAL A 541 -26.99 -3.36 8.76
N LYS A 542 -27.64 -2.21 8.54
CA LYS A 542 -29.11 -2.12 8.51
C LYS A 542 -29.73 -2.88 7.34
N ASN A 543 -29.02 -2.99 6.21
CA ASN A 543 -29.53 -3.54 4.95
C ASN A 543 -28.94 -4.93 4.58
N ASN A 544 -28.07 -5.52 5.42
CA ASN A 544 -27.46 -6.84 5.28
C ASN A 544 -26.68 -7.13 3.96
N LEU A 545 -26.16 -6.10 3.28
CA LEU A 545 -25.39 -6.27 2.04
C LEU A 545 -24.23 -5.28 1.96
N PRO A 546 -22.95 -5.69 2.10
CA PRO A 546 -21.82 -4.77 1.93
C PRO A 546 -21.64 -4.37 0.45
N LYS A 547 -21.72 -3.06 0.17
CA LYS A 547 -21.52 -2.49 -1.17
C LYS A 547 -20.21 -1.75 -1.37
N VAL A 548 -19.53 -1.39 -0.28
CA VAL A 548 -18.35 -0.52 -0.33
C VAL A 548 -17.28 -1.00 0.65
N PHE A 549 -16.02 -1.01 0.20
CA PHE A 549 -14.86 -1.43 1.00
C PHE A 549 -13.88 -0.27 1.19
N TRP A 550 -13.14 -0.26 2.31
CA TRP A 550 -12.21 0.82 2.63
C TRP A 550 -11.13 1.05 1.57
N GLN A 551 -10.68 -0.01 0.89
CA GLN A 551 -9.67 0.07 -0.18
C GLN A 551 -10.09 1.03 -1.30
N GLN A 552 -11.40 1.20 -1.51
CA GLN A 552 -11.95 2.13 -2.48
C GLN A 552 -11.81 3.60 -2.01
N PHE A 553 -11.68 3.85 -0.70
CA PHE A 553 -11.39 5.18 -0.11
C PHE A 553 -9.88 5.48 0.03
N SER A 554 -9.01 4.46 -0.01
CA SER A 554 -7.56 4.58 0.24
C SER A 554 -6.70 4.36 -1.02
N LYS A 555 -6.30 5.45 -1.67
CA LYS A 555 -5.11 5.62 -2.56
C LYS A 555 -4.76 4.51 -3.59
N SER A 556 -5.71 3.87 -4.27
CA SER A 556 -5.43 3.18 -5.56
C SER A 556 -6.04 3.96 -6.73
N GLU A 557 -5.38 4.04 -7.89
CA GLU A 557 -5.75 5.00 -8.96
C GLU A 557 -6.91 4.60 -9.87
N LYS A 558 -7.24 3.30 -9.97
CA LYS A 558 -8.20 2.84 -10.98
C LYS A 558 -9.68 2.99 -10.60
N ASP A 559 -10.02 3.09 -9.30
CA ASP A 559 -11.41 3.21 -8.81
C ASP A 559 -11.51 4.02 -7.49
N LYS A 560 -10.98 5.26 -7.45
CA LYS A 560 -11.02 6.09 -6.22
C LYS A 560 -12.45 6.47 -5.85
N VAL A 561 -12.84 6.33 -4.58
CA VAL A 561 -14.00 7.01 -4.01
C VAL A 561 -13.62 8.46 -3.71
N THR A 562 -14.31 9.36 -4.39
CA THR A 562 -14.26 10.82 -4.24
C THR A 562 -15.42 11.29 -3.36
N ILE A 563 -15.41 12.57 -3.00
CA ILE A 563 -16.56 13.20 -2.34
C ILE A 563 -17.32 13.99 -3.41
N GLU A 564 -18.56 13.59 -3.65
CA GLU A 564 -19.51 14.25 -4.54
C GLU A 564 -20.22 15.39 -3.81
N HIS A 565 -20.45 16.48 -4.56
CA HIS A 565 -21.32 17.58 -4.15
C HIS A 565 -22.68 17.38 -4.85
N ILE A 566 -23.72 17.00 -4.10
CA ILE A 566 -25.03 16.69 -4.69
C ILE A 566 -25.59 17.93 -5.40
N LEU A 567 -25.72 19.04 -4.67
CA LEU A 567 -25.74 20.40 -5.20
C LEU A 567 -24.31 20.77 -5.64
N PRO A 568 -24.04 20.97 -6.95
CA PRO A 568 -22.70 21.29 -7.41
C PRO A 568 -22.20 22.64 -6.92
N GLN A 569 -20.88 22.80 -6.81
CA GLN A 569 -20.24 24.08 -6.46
C GLN A 569 -20.51 25.18 -7.49
N THR A 570 -20.74 24.81 -8.76
CA THR A 570 -21.11 25.71 -9.86
C THR A 570 -22.46 25.31 -10.45
N PRO A 571 -23.59 25.66 -9.79
CA PRO A 571 -24.93 25.20 -10.18
C PRO A 571 -25.49 25.93 -11.42
N ASN A 572 -24.84 25.76 -12.57
CA ASN A 572 -25.15 26.52 -13.79
C ASN A 572 -26.38 26.00 -14.55
N LYS A 573 -26.78 24.73 -14.35
CA LYS A 573 -27.95 24.16 -15.01
C LYS A 573 -29.25 24.82 -14.51
N TRP A 574 -30.23 24.96 -15.41
CA TRP A 574 -31.53 25.56 -15.09
C TRP A 574 -32.17 24.93 -13.84
N TYR A 575 -32.14 23.60 -13.70
CA TYR A 575 -32.67 22.91 -12.52
C TYR A 575 -32.14 23.51 -11.21
N TRP A 576 -30.82 23.58 -11.06
CA TRP A 576 -30.19 24.09 -9.84
C TRP A 576 -30.47 25.58 -9.63
N ARG A 577 -30.39 26.39 -10.68
CA ARG A 577 -30.70 27.83 -10.62
C ARG A 577 -32.16 28.08 -10.22
N ASN A 578 -33.09 27.30 -10.75
CA ASN A 578 -34.50 27.41 -10.44
C ASN A 578 -34.81 26.90 -9.03
N GLN A 579 -34.24 25.74 -8.66
CA GLN A 579 -34.47 25.12 -7.37
C GLN A 579 -33.96 25.98 -6.20
N PHE A 580 -32.83 26.67 -6.40
CA PHE A 580 -32.22 27.52 -5.38
C PHE A 580 -32.37 29.03 -5.66
N ARG A 581 -33.32 29.46 -6.51
CA ARG A 581 -33.53 30.87 -6.93
C ARG A 581 -33.76 31.87 -5.79
N HIS A 582 -34.22 31.38 -4.64
CA HIS A 582 -34.50 32.17 -3.43
C HIS A 582 -33.25 32.45 -2.59
N PHE A 583 -32.12 31.80 -2.91
CA PHE A 583 -30.86 31.93 -2.18
C PHE A 583 -29.87 32.82 -2.95
N SER A 584 -29.03 33.52 -2.21
CA SER A 584 -27.90 34.28 -2.77
C SER A 584 -26.76 33.33 -3.18
N ASP A 585 -25.82 33.84 -3.98
CA ASP A 585 -24.63 33.06 -4.38
C ASP A 585 -23.81 32.63 -3.15
N ASP A 586 -23.72 33.46 -2.12
CA ASP A 586 -23.02 33.11 -0.87
C ASP A 586 -23.77 32.03 -0.10
N GLU A 587 -25.10 32.12 0.03
CA GLU A 587 -25.92 31.06 0.66
C GLU A 587 -25.81 29.73 -0.08
N ILE A 588 -25.74 29.75 -1.41
CA ILE A 588 -25.51 28.57 -2.24
C ILE A 588 -24.13 27.96 -1.95
N LYS A 589 -23.08 28.76 -1.74
CA LYS A 589 -21.76 28.25 -1.31
C LYS A 589 -21.88 27.53 0.03
N PHE A 590 -22.53 28.13 1.03
CA PHE A 590 -22.76 27.50 2.34
C PHE A 590 -23.53 26.17 2.21
N LEU A 591 -24.61 26.15 1.42
CA LEU A 591 -25.38 24.93 1.14
C LEU A 591 -24.52 23.85 0.47
N SER A 592 -23.72 24.23 -0.54
CA SER A 592 -22.87 23.30 -1.28
C SER A 592 -21.78 22.67 -0.40
N GLY A 593 -21.21 23.44 0.53
CA GLY A 593 -20.18 23.02 1.47
C GLY A 593 -20.70 22.36 2.76
N SER A 594 -22.02 22.33 2.98
CA SER A 594 -22.62 21.75 4.18
C SER A 594 -22.56 20.22 4.20
N LEU A 595 -22.47 19.63 5.39
CA LEU A 595 -22.28 18.19 5.59
C LEU A 595 -23.35 17.35 4.87
N GLY A 596 -24.60 17.81 4.90
CA GLY A 596 -25.73 17.13 4.26
C GLY A 596 -25.64 17.05 2.75
N ASN A 597 -24.83 17.89 2.09
CA ASN A 597 -24.66 17.92 0.64
C ASN A 597 -23.54 16.99 0.13
N LEU A 598 -22.75 16.40 1.03
CA LEU A 598 -21.56 15.62 0.69
C LEU A 598 -21.83 14.11 0.74
N LEU A 599 -21.36 13.39 -0.28
CA LEU A 599 -21.63 11.97 -0.48
C LEU A 599 -20.38 11.25 -1.01
N PRO A 600 -20.01 10.05 -0.51
CA PRO A 600 -18.93 9.29 -1.12
C PRO A 600 -19.39 8.68 -2.45
N LEU A 601 -18.63 8.92 -3.54
CA LEU A 601 -18.96 8.47 -4.88
C LEU A 601 -17.71 8.03 -5.66
N ALA A 602 -17.80 6.95 -6.43
CA ALA A 602 -16.70 6.50 -7.30
C ALA A 602 -16.31 7.60 -8.30
N GLN A 603 -15.01 7.80 -8.53
CA GLN A 603 -14.47 8.90 -9.33
C GLN A 603 -15.00 8.90 -10.77
N SER A 604 -15.10 7.73 -11.39
CA SER A 604 -15.63 7.56 -12.75
C SER A 604 -17.09 8.02 -12.84
N ILE A 605 -17.88 7.76 -11.80
CA ILE A 605 -19.29 8.13 -11.72
C ILE A 605 -19.44 9.61 -11.41
N ASN A 606 -18.68 10.12 -10.44
CA ASN A 606 -18.63 11.54 -10.12
C ASN A 606 -18.28 12.38 -11.37
N SER A 607 -17.23 11.98 -12.08
CA SER A 607 -16.80 12.64 -13.33
C SER A 607 -17.85 12.54 -14.44
N SER A 608 -18.68 11.49 -14.44
CA SER A 608 -19.75 11.30 -15.42
C SER A 608 -21.03 12.07 -15.10
N LEU A 609 -21.30 12.37 -13.82
CA LEU A 609 -22.50 13.09 -13.38
C LEU A 609 -22.32 14.62 -13.42
N GLN A 610 -21.09 15.13 -13.23
CA GLN A 610 -20.79 16.56 -13.33
C GLN A 610 -21.84 17.46 -12.63
N ASN A 611 -22.31 18.49 -13.32
CA ASN A 611 -23.32 19.45 -12.84
C ASN A 611 -24.74 19.05 -13.23
N ASP A 612 -25.00 17.77 -13.47
CA ASP A 612 -26.33 17.28 -13.83
C ASP A 612 -27.39 17.63 -12.80
N SER A 613 -28.63 17.79 -13.27
CA SER A 613 -29.77 18.01 -12.41
C SER A 613 -29.95 16.83 -11.45
N PHE A 614 -30.57 17.05 -10.31
CA PHE A 614 -30.77 15.97 -9.35
C PHE A 614 -31.53 14.76 -9.95
N PRO A 615 -32.63 14.94 -10.73
CA PRO A 615 -33.28 13.82 -11.40
C PRO A 615 -32.34 13.03 -12.33
N GLU A 616 -31.47 13.71 -13.07
CA GLU A 616 -30.46 13.08 -13.93
C GLU A 616 -29.39 12.32 -13.13
N LYS A 617 -29.02 12.81 -11.94
CA LYS A 617 -28.08 12.13 -11.02
C LYS A 617 -28.70 10.90 -10.35
N LYS A 618 -30.02 10.92 -10.09
CA LYS A 618 -30.77 9.79 -9.50
C LYS A 618 -30.84 8.59 -10.45
N HIS A 619 -31.27 8.83 -11.69
CA HIS A 619 -31.63 7.78 -12.63
C HIS A 619 -30.42 7.26 -13.43
N SER A 620 -30.43 5.96 -13.73
CA SER A 620 -29.44 5.37 -14.63
C SER A 620 -29.90 5.55 -16.08
N SER A 621 -29.02 6.03 -16.96
CA SER A 621 -29.26 6.05 -18.41
C SER A 621 -28.52 4.88 -19.07
N SER A 622 -28.80 4.59 -20.34
CA SER A 622 -28.19 3.47 -21.08
C SER A 622 -26.65 3.50 -21.15
N LYS A 623 -26.02 4.62 -20.76
CA LYS A 623 -24.57 4.82 -20.77
C LYS A 623 -23.93 5.05 -19.38
N ARG A 624 -24.69 5.23 -18.28
CA ARG A 624 -24.11 5.51 -16.95
C ARG A 624 -25.02 5.17 -15.76
N ARG A 625 -24.40 4.80 -14.62
CA ARG A 625 -25.06 4.49 -13.34
C ARG A 625 -25.42 5.77 -12.56
N GLY A 626 -26.65 5.88 -12.09
CA GLY A 626 -27.12 6.91 -11.15
C GLY A 626 -27.18 6.44 -9.69
N TYR A 627 -27.58 7.31 -8.78
CA TYR A 627 -27.60 7.05 -7.33
C TYR A 627 -28.48 5.87 -6.90
N MET A 628 -29.61 5.63 -7.60
CA MET A 628 -30.53 4.53 -7.27
C MET A 628 -29.89 3.14 -7.28
N ASN A 629 -28.81 2.97 -8.04
CA ASN A 629 -28.11 1.70 -8.20
C ASN A 629 -26.75 1.69 -7.48
N GLY A 630 -26.53 2.63 -6.56
CA GLY A 630 -25.25 2.86 -5.87
C GLY A 630 -25.09 2.21 -4.51
N SER A 631 -24.19 2.80 -3.72
CA SER A 631 -23.98 2.54 -2.29
C SER A 631 -25.24 2.85 -1.47
N HIS A 632 -25.26 2.49 -0.18
CA HIS A 632 -26.44 2.73 0.65
C HIS A 632 -26.71 4.21 0.83
N SER A 633 -25.67 5.03 1.01
CA SER A 633 -25.86 6.48 1.11
C SER A 633 -26.31 7.10 -0.21
N GLU A 634 -25.87 6.57 -1.37
CA GLU A 634 -26.41 6.99 -2.67
C GLU A 634 -27.91 6.65 -2.79
N ILE A 635 -28.31 5.45 -2.38
CA ILE A 635 -29.71 5.02 -2.41
C ILE A 635 -30.56 5.84 -1.46
N GLU A 636 -30.07 6.14 -0.25
CA GLU A 636 -30.73 7.03 0.71
C GLU A 636 -31.00 8.40 0.08
N VAL A 637 -29.99 9.01 -0.55
CA VAL A 637 -30.14 10.30 -1.25
C VAL A 637 -31.13 10.18 -2.41
N ALA A 638 -31.14 9.07 -3.14
CA ALA A 638 -32.03 8.86 -4.27
C ALA A 638 -33.53 8.73 -3.88
N GLN A 639 -33.86 8.62 -2.59
CA GLN A 639 -35.25 8.58 -2.12
C GLN A 639 -35.93 9.96 -2.14
N GLU A 640 -35.17 11.05 -2.04
CA GLU A 640 -35.70 12.41 -2.11
C GLU A 640 -36.29 12.69 -3.50
N GLU A 641 -37.48 13.27 -3.60
CA GLU A 641 -38.10 13.62 -4.90
C GLU A 641 -37.24 14.66 -5.64
N ASP A 642 -36.94 15.76 -4.95
CA ASP A 642 -36.08 16.86 -5.37
C ASP A 642 -34.98 17.13 -4.34
N TRP A 643 -33.87 17.73 -4.77
CA TRP A 643 -32.80 18.12 -3.85
C TRP A 643 -32.97 19.57 -3.41
N THR A 644 -33.42 19.77 -2.17
CA THR A 644 -33.79 21.08 -1.64
C THR A 644 -32.84 21.53 -0.52
N ALA A 645 -32.89 22.81 -0.15
CA ALA A 645 -32.15 23.31 1.01
C ALA A 645 -32.58 22.60 2.32
N SER A 646 -33.87 22.26 2.45
CA SER A 646 -34.40 21.46 3.56
C SER A 646 -33.84 20.04 3.55
N SER A 647 -33.75 19.38 2.38
CA SER A 647 -33.14 18.05 2.26
C SER A 647 -31.66 18.05 2.69
N ILE A 648 -30.91 19.12 2.37
CA ILE A 648 -29.52 19.32 2.83
C ILE A 648 -29.47 19.46 4.36
N MET A 649 -30.35 20.30 4.94
CA MET A 649 -30.44 20.49 6.39
C MET A 649 -30.77 19.17 7.11
N ASP A 650 -31.84 18.50 6.67
CA ASP A 650 -32.34 17.27 7.30
C ASP A 650 -31.30 16.16 7.24
N ARG A 651 -30.64 15.96 6.08
CA ARG A 651 -29.55 15.00 5.96
C ARG A 651 -28.34 15.40 6.80
N GLY A 652 -28.01 16.69 6.87
CA GLY A 652 -26.95 17.21 7.74
C GLY A 652 -27.19 16.88 9.22
N LEU A 653 -28.41 17.10 9.71
CA LEU A 653 -28.82 16.76 11.07
C LEU A 653 -28.78 15.24 11.31
N ARG A 654 -29.24 14.42 10.35
CA ARG A 654 -29.12 12.95 10.43
C ARG A 654 -27.66 12.50 10.56
N LEU A 655 -26.75 13.08 9.78
CA LEU A 655 -25.31 12.76 9.84
C LEU A 655 -24.69 13.19 11.18
N LEU A 656 -25.04 14.37 11.70
CA LEU A 656 -24.60 14.80 13.03
C LEU A 656 -25.14 13.88 14.13
N SER A 657 -26.39 13.43 14.05
CA SER A 657 -26.95 12.46 15.01
C SER A 657 -26.32 11.08 14.90
N PHE A 658 -25.94 10.63 13.70
CA PHE A 658 -25.09 9.46 13.56
C PHE A 658 -23.75 9.64 14.29
N MET A 659 -23.12 10.82 14.18
CA MET A 659 -21.88 11.13 14.89
C MET A 659 -22.04 11.03 16.41
N GLU A 660 -23.11 11.61 16.96
CA GLU A 660 -23.46 11.55 18.39
C GLU A 660 -23.55 10.12 18.90
N ILE A 661 -24.27 9.27 18.17
CA ILE A 661 -24.48 7.86 18.54
C ILE A 661 -23.16 7.08 18.42
N ARG A 662 -22.46 7.20 17.28
CA ARG A 662 -21.28 6.38 16.96
C ARG A 662 -20.10 6.64 17.88
N TRP A 663 -19.89 7.91 18.27
CA TRP A 663 -18.77 8.33 19.11
C TRP A 663 -19.19 8.80 20.51
N ARG A 664 -20.45 8.58 20.91
CA ARG A 664 -20.96 8.86 22.26
C ARG A 664 -20.62 10.29 22.71
N LEU A 665 -21.06 11.26 21.93
CA LEU A 665 -21.05 12.68 22.28
C LEU A 665 -22.44 13.29 22.04
N ARG A 666 -22.64 14.53 22.49
CA ARG A 666 -23.91 15.23 22.30
C ARG A 666 -23.67 16.68 21.91
N PHE A 667 -24.33 17.12 20.86
CA PHE A 667 -24.43 18.51 20.46
C PHE A 667 -25.76 19.08 20.99
N THR A 668 -25.79 20.37 21.34
CA THR A 668 -27.07 21.08 21.50
C THR A 668 -27.69 21.36 20.12
N ASP A 669 -28.98 21.67 20.09
CA ASP A 669 -29.64 21.98 18.81
C ASP A 669 -29.03 23.23 18.17
N GLU A 670 -28.65 24.23 18.96
CA GLU A 670 -27.93 25.42 18.50
C GLU A 670 -26.57 25.05 17.89
N GLN A 671 -25.83 24.13 18.53
CA GLN A 671 -24.54 23.67 18.01
C GLN A 671 -24.69 22.92 16.69
N LYS A 672 -25.74 22.09 16.53
CA LYS A 672 -26.02 21.40 15.26
C LYS A 672 -26.34 22.40 14.15
N GLN A 673 -27.19 23.38 14.43
CA GLN A 673 -27.54 24.43 13.47
C GLN A 673 -26.31 25.26 13.08
N ALA A 674 -25.49 25.65 14.06
CA ALA A 674 -24.24 26.37 13.83
C ALA A 674 -23.26 25.57 12.97
N LEU A 675 -23.03 24.28 13.30
CA LEU A 675 -22.11 23.41 12.56
C LEU A 675 -22.49 23.25 11.08
N LEU A 676 -23.78 23.28 10.73
CA LEU A 676 -24.21 23.12 9.35
C LEU A 676 -24.09 24.43 8.53
N HIS A 677 -23.97 25.59 9.19
CA HIS A 677 -23.89 26.94 8.59
C HIS A 677 -25.05 27.32 7.64
N ILE A 678 -26.21 26.69 7.80
CA ILE A 678 -27.36 26.88 6.91
C ILE A 678 -28.65 27.16 7.68
N SER A 679 -28.58 27.79 8.86
CA SER A 679 -29.75 28.12 9.68
C SER A 679 -30.77 29.01 8.94
N PHE A 680 -30.31 29.79 7.96
CA PHE A 680 -31.13 30.64 7.08
C PHE A 680 -32.13 29.86 6.22
N VAL A 681 -32.01 28.52 6.14
CA VAL A 681 -32.97 27.65 5.45
C VAL A 681 -34.35 27.68 6.12
N ASN A 682 -34.41 27.98 7.42
CA ASN A 682 -35.66 28.06 8.18
C ASN A 682 -36.29 29.47 8.15
N GLU A 683 -35.65 30.45 7.51
CA GLU A 683 -36.17 31.80 7.41
C GLU A 683 -37.28 31.88 6.36
N TYR A 684 -38.32 32.68 6.64
CA TYR A 684 -39.36 32.97 5.67
C TYR A 684 -38.78 33.73 4.48
N ARG A 685 -39.14 33.30 3.25
CA ARG A 685 -38.71 33.94 2.01
C ARG A 685 -39.91 34.17 1.10
N ASP A 686 -39.93 35.34 0.46
CA ASP A 686 -40.93 35.67 -0.54
C ASP A 686 -40.82 34.74 -1.75
N GLU A 687 -41.98 34.31 -2.27
CA GLU A 687 -42.02 33.48 -3.48
C GLU A 687 -41.49 34.27 -4.68
N LYS A 688 -40.25 33.99 -5.09
CA LYS A 688 -39.78 34.34 -6.43
C LYS A 688 -40.43 33.42 -7.48
N PRO A 689 -40.94 33.99 -8.58
CA PRO A 689 -41.47 33.19 -9.68
C PRO A 689 -40.40 32.21 -10.18
N GLU A 690 -40.84 31.07 -10.70
CA GLU A 690 -39.93 30.14 -11.36
C GLU A 690 -39.14 30.87 -12.45
N LEU A 691 -37.85 30.58 -12.53
CA LEU A 691 -37.06 31.05 -13.66
C LEU A 691 -37.70 30.47 -14.91
N PRO A 692 -37.87 31.26 -15.99
CA PRO A 692 -38.38 30.73 -17.24
C PRO A 692 -37.55 29.50 -17.57
N LYS A 693 -38.22 28.33 -17.64
CA LYS A 693 -37.61 27.14 -18.24
C LYS A 693 -37.10 27.63 -19.58
N PRO A 694 -35.81 27.41 -19.94
CA PRO A 694 -35.35 27.74 -21.27
C PRO A 694 -36.35 27.10 -22.23
N SER A 695 -37.16 27.94 -22.86
CA SER A 695 -38.05 27.50 -23.90
C SER A 695 -37.10 27.01 -24.97
N TYR A 696 -37.23 25.76 -25.36
CA TYR A 696 -36.78 25.37 -26.69
C TYR A 696 -37.71 26.06 -27.72
N GLU A 697 -37.71 27.38 -27.72
CA GLU A 697 -37.96 28.17 -28.92
C GLU A 697 -36.58 28.35 -29.52
N PHE A 698 -36.30 27.51 -30.51
CA PHE A 698 -35.06 27.51 -31.27
C PHE A 698 -34.88 28.88 -31.93
N ASP A 699 -34.06 29.76 -31.36
CA ASP A 699 -33.54 30.92 -32.08
C ASP A 699 -32.34 30.46 -32.91
N LEU A 700 -32.68 29.89 -34.08
CA LEU A 700 -31.78 29.20 -35.00
C LEU A 700 -30.58 30.03 -35.47
N GLU A 701 -30.61 31.36 -35.38
CA GLU A 701 -29.47 32.21 -35.74
C GLU A 701 -28.51 32.40 -34.57
N ARG A 702 -29.03 32.50 -33.33
CA ARG A 702 -28.24 32.88 -32.15
C ARG A 702 -27.47 31.72 -31.53
N ASP A 703 -28.08 30.54 -31.46
CA ASP A 703 -27.40 29.31 -30.99
C ASP A 703 -26.36 28.82 -32.01
N TYR A 704 -26.57 29.18 -33.26
CA TYR A 704 -25.72 28.81 -34.37
C TYR A 704 -24.45 29.67 -34.44
N GLU A 705 -24.57 30.98 -34.24
CA GLU A 705 -23.42 31.88 -34.06
C GLU A 705 -22.60 31.50 -32.82
N TYR A 706 -23.25 31.16 -31.70
CA TYR A 706 -22.55 30.74 -30.48
C TYR A 706 -21.80 29.40 -30.60
N LEU A 707 -22.40 28.39 -31.25
CA LEU A 707 -21.74 27.11 -31.51
C LEU A 707 -20.63 27.24 -32.58
N ALA A 708 -20.79 28.14 -33.56
CA ALA A 708 -19.77 28.42 -34.56
C ALA A 708 -18.54 29.14 -33.96
N GLU A 709 -18.75 30.10 -33.05
CA GLU A 709 -17.66 30.84 -32.38
C GLU A 709 -16.90 30.02 -31.34
N THR A 710 -17.53 29.00 -30.75
CA THR A 710 -16.91 28.18 -29.68
C THR A 710 -16.17 26.94 -30.18
N GLU A 711 -16.48 26.42 -31.37
CA GLU A 711 -15.90 25.18 -31.91
C GLU A 711 -14.99 25.35 -33.15
N ASP A 712 -14.74 26.57 -33.63
CA ASP A 712 -13.82 26.88 -34.76
C ASP A 712 -14.16 26.08 -36.05
N LEU A 713 -15.46 26.01 -36.37
CA LEU A 713 -16.00 25.19 -37.47
C LEU A 713 -15.81 25.86 -38.84
N ASN A 714 -15.54 25.07 -39.89
CA ASN A 714 -15.48 25.60 -41.25
C ASN A 714 -16.88 25.75 -41.90
N ASP A 715 -16.98 26.56 -42.96
CA ASP A 715 -18.24 26.87 -43.67
C ASP A 715 -19.07 25.62 -44.02
N LEU A 716 -18.44 24.52 -44.42
CA LEU A 716 -19.15 23.29 -44.79
C LEU A 716 -19.69 22.53 -43.57
N GLN A 717 -18.96 22.54 -42.46
CA GLN A 717 -19.39 21.96 -41.18
C GLN A 717 -20.56 22.74 -40.60
N MET A 718 -20.49 24.07 -40.73
CA MET A 718 -21.55 24.99 -40.39
C MET A 718 -22.80 24.60 -41.20
N GLU A 719 -22.77 24.67 -42.52
CA GLU A 719 -23.94 24.37 -43.37
C GLU A 719 -24.57 22.99 -43.11
N ARG A 720 -23.76 21.97 -42.75
CA ARG A 720 -24.28 20.65 -42.32
C ARG A 720 -24.99 20.68 -40.98
N LEU A 721 -24.42 21.36 -39.99
CA LEU A 721 -25.06 21.54 -38.69
C LEU A 721 -26.42 22.21 -38.90
N LYS A 722 -26.50 23.22 -39.78
CA LYS A 722 -27.76 23.93 -40.09
C LYS A 722 -28.79 22.97 -40.66
N PHE A 723 -28.39 22.22 -41.68
CA PHE A 723 -29.27 21.27 -42.35
C PHE A 723 -29.81 20.22 -41.38
N TRP A 724 -28.96 19.63 -40.54
CA TRP A 724 -29.38 18.59 -39.60
C TRP A 724 -30.24 19.13 -38.45
N THR A 725 -29.98 20.35 -37.98
CA THR A 725 -30.83 21.00 -36.98
C THR A 725 -32.25 21.16 -37.51
N HIS A 726 -32.41 21.73 -38.70
CA HIS A 726 -33.72 21.90 -39.33
C HIS A 726 -34.37 20.55 -39.68
N PHE A 727 -33.58 19.52 -39.99
CA PHE A 727 -34.10 18.17 -40.22
C PHE A 727 -34.68 17.55 -38.94
N VAL A 728 -33.98 17.66 -37.81
CA VAL A 728 -34.46 17.14 -36.51
C VAL A 728 -35.74 17.84 -36.07
N GLU A 729 -35.81 19.16 -36.23
CA GLU A 729 -37.03 19.93 -35.97
C GLU A 729 -38.18 19.53 -36.89
N TYR A 730 -37.90 19.36 -38.18
CA TYR A 730 -38.89 18.88 -39.14
C TYR A 730 -39.45 17.51 -38.71
N CYS A 731 -38.58 16.59 -38.28
CA CYS A 731 -38.99 15.29 -37.74
C CYS A 731 -39.84 15.45 -36.47
N GLN A 732 -39.50 16.39 -35.59
CA GLN A 732 -40.29 16.69 -34.40
C GLN A 732 -41.68 17.24 -34.73
N SER A 733 -41.76 18.18 -35.68
CA SER A 733 -43.02 18.76 -36.13
C SER A 733 -43.95 17.77 -36.84
N THR A 734 -43.38 16.70 -37.41
CA THR A 734 -44.10 15.65 -38.14
C THR A 734 -44.34 14.39 -37.32
N GLY A 735 -43.99 14.39 -36.02
CA GLY A 735 -44.21 13.26 -35.11
C GLY A 735 -43.20 12.10 -35.27
N ARG A 736 -42.07 12.35 -35.91
CA ARG A 736 -40.99 11.39 -36.24
C ARG A 736 -39.72 11.59 -35.38
N SER A 737 -39.86 12.17 -34.18
CA SER A 737 -38.71 12.37 -33.26
C SER A 737 -38.13 11.06 -32.73
N ASN A 738 -38.97 10.04 -32.54
CA ASN A 738 -38.57 8.81 -31.86
C ASN A 738 -37.98 7.76 -32.80
N ASP A 739 -38.02 7.98 -34.11
CA ASP A 739 -37.45 7.09 -35.13
C ASP A 739 -36.34 7.79 -35.93
N ILE A 740 -36.70 8.57 -36.96
CA ILE A 740 -35.75 9.17 -37.91
C ILE A 740 -35.07 10.42 -37.33
N GLY A 741 -35.73 11.14 -36.42
CA GLY A 741 -35.19 12.31 -35.70
C GLY A 741 -34.57 12.00 -34.33
N SER A 742 -34.21 10.74 -34.06
CA SER A 742 -33.82 10.24 -32.73
C SER A 742 -32.45 10.71 -32.22
N ARG A 743 -31.63 11.33 -33.07
CA ARG A 743 -30.31 11.88 -32.70
C ARG A 743 -30.29 13.40 -32.70
N GLN A 744 -29.43 13.95 -31.85
CA GLN A 744 -29.11 15.37 -31.90
C GLN A 744 -28.43 15.73 -33.23
N ALA A 745 -28.70 16.93 -33.72
CA ALA A 745 -28.03 17.49 -34.89
C ALA A 745 -26.51 17.63 -34.63
N SER A 746 -25.71 17.52 -35.69
CA SER A 746 -24.26 17.63 -35.59
C SER A 746 -23.66 18.19 -36.88
N GLN A 747 -22.42 18.65 -36.82
CA GLN A 747 -21.59 19.07 -37.95
C GLN A 747 -21.16 17.91 -38.89
N SER A 748 -21.55 16.68 -38.55
CA SER A 748 -21.21 15.48 -39.30
C SER A 748 -21.79 15.50 -40.71
N ARG A 749 -21.06 14.89 -41.65
CA ARG A 749 -21.59 14.60 -42.99
C ARG A 749 -22.77 13.62 -42.93
N THR A 750 -22.78 12.73 -41.94
CA THR A 750 -23.70 11.60 -41.86
C THR A 750 -24.56 11.71 -40.60
N TYR A 751 -25.85 11.41 -40.76
CA TYR A 751 -26.81 11.24 -39.69
C TYR A 751 -27.30 9.78 -39.71
N ASP A 752 -26.90 8.97 -38.72
CA ASP A 752 -27.23 7.54 -38.69
C ASP A 752 -28.39 7.24 -37.73
N VAL A 753 -29.32 6.39 -38.13
CA VAL A 753 -30.48 5.95 -37.35
C VAL A 753 -30.42 4.43 -37.19
N SER A 754 -30.49 3.97 -35.94
CA SER A 754 -30.58 2.54 -35.64
C SER A 754 -31.97 2.02 -36.00
N ILE A 755 -32.04 0.89 -36.70
CA ILE A 755 -33.31 0.30 -37.17
C ILE A 755 -33.30 -1.22 -36.94
N GLY A 756 -34.42 -1.77 -36.46
CA GLY A 756 -34.57 -3.22 -36.26
C GLY A 756 -33.51 -3.83 -35.32
N SER A 757 -32.89 -4.93 -35.75
CA SER A 757 -31.78 -5.60 -35.04
C SER A 757 -30.50 -4.75 -35.03
N SER A 758 -29.56 -5.02 -34.14
CA SER A 758 -28.28 -4.30 -34.01
C SER A 758 -27.35 -4.37 -35.24
N GLU A 759 -27.83 -4.96 -36.34
CA GLU A 759 -27.05 -5.31 -37.53
C GLU A 759 -27.28 -4.37 -38.71
N TYR A 760 -28.35 -3.58 -38.68
CA TYR A 760 -28.70 -2.57 -39.67
C TYR A 760 -28.59 -1.16 -39.08
N ILE A 761 -27.93 -0.26 -39.80
CA ILE A 761 -27.95 1.17 -39.50
C ILE A 761 -28.33 1.91 -40.78
N ALA A 762 -29.48 2.57 -40.77
CA ALA A 762 -29.82 3.52 -41.82
C ALA A 762 -28.98 4.78 -41.66
N PHE A 763 -28.54 5.37 -42.76
CA PHE A 763 -27.78 6.60 -42.73
C PHE A 763 -28.27 7.58 -43.78
N PHE A 764 -28.20 8.86 -43.45
CA PHE A 764 -28.43 9.99 -44.35
C PHE A 764 -27.14 10.78 -44.48
N GLN A 765 -26.81 11.27 -45.67
CA GLN A 765 -25.61 12.08 -45.89
C GLN A 765 -25.89 13.34 -46.70
N VAL A 766 -25.23 14.42 -46.29
CA VAL A 766 -25.14 15.67 -47.03
C VAL A 766 -23.74 15.80 -47.67
N MET A 767 -23.67 15.60 -48.98
CA MET A 767 -22.42 15.64 -49.75
C MET A 767 -21.90 17.07 -49.86
N LYS A 768 -20.59 17.23 -50.06
CA LYS A 768 -19.99 18.57 -50.31
C LYS A 768 -20.60 19.28 -51.52
N THR A 769 -21.11 18.52 -52.49
CA THR A 769 -21.76 19.03 -53.69
C THR A 769 -23.22 19.45 -53.48
N GLY A 770 -23.77 19.32 -52.27
CA GLY A 770 -25.20 19.54 -51.99
C GLY A 770 -26.11 18.38 -52.41
N ASN A 771 -25.55 17.23 -52.77
CA ASN A 771 -26.33 16.01 -53.02
C ASN A 771 -26.75 15.36 -51.69
N LEU A 772 -27.90 14.70 -51.69
CA LEU A 772 -28.36 13.89 -50.56
C LEU A 772 -28.21 12.42 -50.88
N ARG A 773 -27.75 11.66 -49.87
CA ARG A 773 -27.73 10.19 -49.93
C ARG A 773 -28.49 9.61 -48.76
N ILE A 774 -29.15 8.49 -49.02
CA ILE A 774 -29.68 7.60 -48.00
C ILE A 774 -29.16 6.19 -48.27
N GLY A 775 -28.94 5.40 -47.23
CA GLY A 775 -28.51 4.02 -47.39
C GLY A 775 -28.49 3.22 -46.11
N LEU A 776 -28.02 1.98 -46.22
CA LEU A 776 -27.87 1.05 -45.12
C LEU A 776 -26.40 0.68 -44.91
N HIS A 777 -25.98 0.61 -43.66
CA HIS A 777 -24.80 -0.12 -43.23
C HIS A 777 -25.20 -1.52 -42.78
N ILE A 778 -24.57 -2.53 -43.39
CA ILE A 778 -24.79 -3.94 -43.08
C ILE A 778 -23.44 -4.53 -42.67
N TYR A 779 -23.35 -4.98 -41.42
CA TYR A 779 -22.08 -5.40 -40.81
C TYR A 779 -21.77 -6.89 -41.00
N GLN A 780 -22.79 -7.72 -41.25
CA GLN A 780 -22.61 -9.14 -41.58
C GLN A 780 -22.56 -9.36 -43.09
N THR A 781 -21.47 -9.95 -43.56
CA THR A 781 -21.28 -10.22 -45.00
C THR A 781 -22.32 -11.20 -45.55
N GLU A 782 -22.71 -12.21 -44.77
CA GLU A 782 -23.70 -13.22 -45.20
C GLU A 782 -25.09 -12.61 -45.43
N ARG A 783 -25.55 -11.73 -44.53
CA ARG A 783 -26.81 -11.00 -44.71
C ARG A 783 -26.79 -10.03 -45.89
N PHE A 784 -25.66 -9.36 -46.13
CA PHE A 784 -25.52 -8.51 -47.30
C PHE A 784 -25.62 -9.31 -48.61
N GLU A 785 -24.98 -10.48 -48.69
CA GLU A 785 -25.09 -11.34 -49.88
C GLU A 785 -26.50 -11.92 -50.05
N LYS A 786 -27.22 -12.23 -48.95
CA LYS A 786 -28.64 -12.60 -48.98
C LYS A 786 -29.50 -11.48 -49.58
N LEU A 787 -29.41 -10.26 -49.05
CA LEU A 787 -30.13 -9.09 -49.58
C LEU A 787 -29.79 -8.81 -51.05
N LYS A 788 -28.52 -8.99 -51.42
CA LYS A 788 -28.07 -8.81 -52.79
C LYS A 788 -28.62 -9.87 -53.75
N SER A 789 -28.85 -11.11 -53.28
CA SER A 789 -29.55 -12.13 -54.07
C SER A 789 -31.02 -11.77 -54.35
N MET A 790 -31.63 -10.96 -53.48
CA MET A 790 -33.01 -10.45 -53.59
C MET A 790 -33.07 -9.01 -54.12
N LYS A 791 -31.97 -8.50 -54.70
CA LYS A 791 -31.86 -7.12 -55.18
C LYS A 791 -33.03 -6.68 -56.07
N ALA A 792 -33.43 -7.51 -57.03
CA ALA A 792 -34.48 -7.15 -57.98
C ALA A 792 -35.84 -6.95 -57.30
N GLU A 793 -36.14 -7.76 -56.29
CA GLU A 793 -37.36 -7.66 -55.49
C GLU A 793 -37.31 -6.42 -54.58
N MET A 794 -36.18 -6.20 -53.91
CA MET A 794 -35.95 -5.02 -53.06
C MET A 794 -36.06 -3.71 -53.84
N GLU A 795 -35.51 -3.63 -55.06
CA GLU A 795 -35.59 -2.43 -55.91
C GLU A 795 -37.02 -2.18 -56.46
N VAL A 796 -37.81 -3.24 -56.67
CA VAL A 796 -39.23 -3.12 -57.04
C VAL A 796 -40.04 -2.51 -55.90
N ILE A 797 -39.84 -2.99 -54.67
CA ILE A 797 -40.55 -2.47 -53.49
C ILE A 797 -40.09 -1.06 -53.14
N TYR A 798 -38.78 -0.79 -53.19
CA TYR A 798 -38.22 0.55 -52.98
C TYR A 798 -38.66 1.54 -54.07
N GLY A 799 -38.92 1.05 -55.29
CA GLY A 799 -39.42 1.84 -56.42
C GLY A 799 -38.33 2.67 -57.11
N SER A 800 -37.06 2.31 -56.96
CA SER A 800 -35.91 2.94 -57.62
C SER A 800 -34.71 2.01 -57.61
N THR A 801 -33.78 2.20 -58.55
CA THR A 801 -32.51 1.47 -58.55
C THR A 801 -31.64 1.91 -57.38
N LEU A 802 -31.02 0.95 -56.71
CA LEU A 802 -30.09 1.13 -55.60
C LEU A 802 -28.67 0.83 -56.07
N GLU A 803 -27.70 1.57 -55.54
CA GLU A 803 -26.28 1.28 -55.74
C GLU A 803 -25.79 0.29 -54.69
N TRP A 804 -25.32 -0.87 -55.14
CA TRP A 804 -24.79 -1.94 -54.29
C TRP A 804 -23.26 -1.96 -54.38
N ASP A 805 -22.62 -2.55 -53.36
CA ASP A 805 -21.15 -2.73 -53.29
C ASP A 805 -20.33 -1.43 -53.29
N VAL A 806 -20.91 -0.33 -52.79
CA VAL A 806 -20.26 1.00 -52.77
C VAL A 806 -19.18 1.12 -51.67
N SER A 807 -18.89 0.04 -50.96
CA SER A 807 -17.90 -0.03 -49.88
C SER A 807 -16.48 -0.31 -50.39
N ARG A 808 -15.45 0.26 -49.74
CA ARG A 808 -14.04 -0.08 -50.01
C ARG A 808 -13.78 -1.57 -49.72
N LYS A 809 -12.83 -2.19 -50.43
CA LYS A 809 -12.50 -3.63 -50.33
C LYS A 809 -12.28 -4.14 -48.89
N ASN A 810 -11.76 -3.29 -47.99
CA ASN A 810 -11.47 -3.61 -46.58
C ASN A 810 -12.49 -3.01 -45.58
N SER A 811 -13.64 -2.52 -46.05
CA SER A 811 -14.67 -1.94 -45.18
C SER A 811 -15.34 -3.02 -44.34
N LYS A 812 -15.40 -2.81 -43.01
CA LYS A 812 -16.08 -3.70 -42.06
C LYS A 812 -17.61 -3.76 -42.26
N SER A 813 -18.20 -2.79 -42.96
CA SER A 813 -19.61 -2.80 -43.36
C SER A 813 -19.78 -2.66 -44.87
N LYS A 814 -20.75 -3.41 -45.41
CA LYS A 814 -21.26 -3.29 -46.77
C LYS A 814 -22.37 -2.23 -46.81
N ARG A 815 -22.57 -1.63 -47.99
CA ARG A 815 -23.46 -0.47 -48.16
C ARG A 815 -24.33 -0.62 -49.39
N ILE A 816 -25.58 -0.19 -49.21
CA ILE A 816 -26.57 0.03 -50.27
C ILE A 816 -26.92 1.51 -50.22
N ILE A 817 -26.90 2.21 -51.35
CA ILE A 817 -27.04 3.68 -51.39
C ILE A 817 -28.02 4.12 -52.47
N HIS A 818 -28.79 5.16 -52.20
CA HIS A 818 -29.51 5.94 -53.18
C HIS A 818 -29.12 7.42 -53.06
N GLU A 819 -28.72 8.05 -54.17
CA GLU A 819 -28.26 9.44 -54.22
C GLU A 819 -29.10 10.30 -55.17
N ILE A 820 -29.41 11.53 -54.76
CA ILE A 820 -30.02 12.54 -55.61
C ILE A 820 -29.27 13.86 -55.59
N LYS A 821 -29.42 14.64 -56.67
CA LYS A 821 -29.06 16.06 -56.68
C LYS A 821 -30.17 16.85 -55.99
N ALA A 822 -29.90 17.38 -54.81
CA ALA A 822 -30.90 17.97 -53.92
C ALA A 822 -30.70 19.47 -53.63
N ASP A 823 -29.48 19.97 -53.81
CA ASP A 823 -29.08 21.32 -53.36
C ASP A 823 -29.38 21.50 -51.86
N ALA A 824 -28.79 20.61 -51.07
CA ALA A 824 -29.08 20.42 -49.65
C ALA A 824 -28.77 21.65 -48.78
N PHE A 825 -27.90 22.55 -49.22
CA PHE A 825 -27.53 23.75 -48.46
C PHE A 825 -28.41 24.96 -48.79
N ASN A 826 -29.44 24.79 -49.62
CA ASN A 826 -30.40 25.84 -49.94
C ASN A 826 -31.63 25.73 -49.02
N PRO A 827 -31.84 26.68 -48.07
CA PRO A 827 -32.96 26.65 -47.12
C PRO A 827 -34.34 26.58 -47.77
N GLU A 828 -34.53 27.19 -48.95
CA GLU A 828 -35.80 27.15 -49.68
C GLU A 828 -36.18 25.73 -50.12
N ARG A 829 -35.19 24.82 -50.19
CA ARG A 829 -35.38 23.42 -50.59
C ARG A 829 -35.47 22.46 -49.41
N TYR A 830 -35.28 22.93 -48.17
CA TYR A 830 -35.24 22.08 -46.98
C TYR A 830 -36.47 21.20 -46.85
N ARG A 831 -37.67 21.78 -46.91
CA ARG A 831 -38.90 21.01 -46.79
C ARG A 831 -38.98 19.86 -47.81
N LYS A 832 -38.72 20.16 -49.09
CA LYS A 832 -38.70 19.16 -50.16
C LYS A 832 -37.64 18.08 -49.93
N ASN A 833 -36.47 18.47 -49.44
CA ASN A 833 -35.36 17.58 -49.15
C ASN A 833 -35.65 16.67 -47.95
N PHE A 834 -36.28 17.19 -46.90
CA PHE A 834 -36.66 16.43 -45.71
C PHE A 834 -37.83 15.48 -46.00
N ASP A 835 -38.85 15.94 -46.73
CA ASP A 835 -39.94 15.09 -47.24
C ASP A 835 -39.36 13.90 -48.03
N TRP A 836 -38.33 14.15 -48.84
CA TRP A 836 -37.65 13.12 -49.61
C TRP A 836 -36.89 12.13 -48.73
N LEU A 837 -36.11 12.60 -47.74
CA LEU A 837 -35.37 11.74 -46.82
C LEU A 837 -36.30 10.82 -46.01
N VAL A 838 -37.39 11.36 -45.47
CA VAL A 838 -38.40 10.58 -44.73
C VAL A 838 -39.07 9.55 -45.63
N ASN A 839 -39.51 9.95 -46.83
CA ASN A 839 -40.14 9.03 -47.77
C ASN A 839 -39.20 7.90 -48.21
N GLN A 840 -37.93 8.20 -48.52
CA GLN A 840 -36.98 7.15 -48.87
C GLN A 840 -36.65 6.24 -47.69
N PHE A 841 -36.62 6.77 -46.47
CA PHE A 841 -36.43 5.95 -45.27
C PHE A 841 -37.59 4.96 -45.11
N ASP A 842 -38.82 5.43 -45.20
CA ASP A 842 -40.02 4.58 -45.07
C ASP A 842 -40.04 3.48 -46.14
N LYS A 843 -39.74 3.83 -47.40
CA LYS A 843 -39.62 2.86 -48.50
C LYS A 843 -38.52 1.83 -48.27
N LEU A 844 -37.39 2.25 -47.70
CA LEU A 844 -36.27 1.36 -47.39
C LEU A 844 -36.64 0.40 -46.27
N MET A 845 -37.40 0.87 -45.26
CA MET A 845 -37.86 0.02 -44.15
C MET A 845 -38.92 -0.97 -44.62
N SER A 846 -39.87 -0.54 -45.47
CA SER A 846 -40.84 -1.46 -46.08
C SER A 846 -40.17 -2.51 -46.95
N ALA A 847 -39.18 -2.12 -47.76
CA ALA A 847 -38.43 -3.07 -48.56
C ALA A 847 -37.68 -4.09 -47.69
N LEU A 848 -37.03 -3.66 -46.60
CA LEU A 848 -36.34 -4.57 -45.67
C LEU A 848 -37.31 -5.54 -44.97
N ALA A 849 -38.45 -5.06 -44.49
CA ALA A 849 -39.45 -5.88 -43.81
C ALA A 849 -40.08 -6.96 -44.70
N GLU A 850 -40.10 -6.76 -46.02
CA GLU A 850 -40.61 -7.76 -46.96
C GLU A 850 -39.54 -8.75 -47.44
N VAL A 851 -38.28 -8.34 -47.55
CA VAL A 851 -37.21 -9.19 -48.12
C VAL A 851 -36.31 -9.87 -47.08
N ASP A 852 -36.33 -9.43 -45.82
CA ASP A 852 -35.56 -10.05 -44.74
C ASP A 852 -36.46 -10.46 -43.58
N ASP A 853 -36.84 -11.75 -43.52
CA ASP A 853 -37.71 -12.32 -42.47
C ASP A 853 -37.18 -12.12 -41.04
N ASP A 854 -35.89 -11.80 -40.87
CA ASP A 854 -35.22 -11.55 -39.59
C ASP A 854 -35.13 -10.05 -39.21
N PHE A 855 -35.72 -9.14 -40.02
CA PHE A 855 -35.82 -7.69 -39.77
C PHE A 855 -37.15 -7.35 -39.06
#